data_AF-A0A0N5A5A0-F1
#
_entry.id   AF-A0A0N5A5A0-F1
#
_cell.length_a   1.000
_cell.length_b   1.000
_cell.length_c   1.000
_cell.angle_alpha   90.00
_cell.angle_beta   90.00
_cell.angle_gamma   90.00
#
_symmetry.space_group_name_H-M   'P 1'
#
loop_
_entity.id
_entity.type
_entity.pdbx_description
1 polymer ?
#
loop_
_entity_poly.entity_id
_entity_poly.type
_entity_poly.pdbx_seq_one_letter_code
_entity_poly.pdbx_strand_id
1 'polypeptide(L)'
;MFSSLDNLKNEILKDTKIQINESSRRRSSHLSKNEETQCVQILWFGVGSILVGNTFACRSQYMSGLNTYSSTELHHLETTCNYAAGNHQLLSYMHINNRRATIRLDFCLPITSPNSKLNFQGYRTYISYKNIKKVIVDTKDKNSKQTVYYFLLKHPLLFWKAIPSTTSSIKIMNTELCRHWRRCFSWGPSERTSGINPDVIAKSNVFAIAVPKDNTLNNLDSYKRGIYVKEGEDAFYSHIMSEMLFTLYKDYKIDVFHKKMEKFFMKYLAVMVPPKTKSFSINYSLEALNCRSFGITDQLFKLHETGAPLFYYRVLQKMEISVVITEFALNRLLSFIDTYGDFDICMALESLFSQGTKLLMHEENKKNPLLLFSNIPKNCLQIRKVLISPCKISLLPPEVMMTNRVVRKFGENSCIRIIFRDDDGGRIHIRGFYRTRTDEDDKNLISDFIINPLLNGITIANCKYNFLGWSNSQMRDHGAYFFKDTEALDPDTGTKKIFKIPDIRRWMGDFTKCKSLPKMMARMGQCFTQTQPVMSLKDSDYIVVDDVYGGYNKDGSRYCFSDGCGTISMTMATALAEILKIDYVPSVFQIRFKGFKGIVSVDKTIGRNGETYSIKFRKSQMKFDMPVTNGEAYLEVVKYSMPAVACFNRQLIVILDQVGYKQCLRVGSTISKTLTYYFMNEIKCLFSSLFFSEEAAKVGMDRCNSHIQFDVVHESGIDLTTEPFFREIIKSIFNVATASLMKMKLDFPKHCARTMYGLMDETGTLMPGQVFIQYSHNYFEPFKNIVLHEGKVMITKHPCRSPGDVRMFNAVDVPSLRHLVDVVVFPKYGWRPHADEMAGSDLDGDEYVVIFDKNLYFLENENPLSYTTPVAPTNNCEITDLSMAEFFLNFIKHDHLGILSNAHLVHADINGIFSPLCTELAKKCSIAVDFSKTGIPTEPLQRDEKTECIPDFLHPKSNKVPYESKRLIGIIYRKVAAFNYFAELYQRITPNDNSFELDKTFKMTTIDLMRYHDVYDKVIVSYKEYVFRVEMLMAEYGINNEASIVSNSILNLNRISEMEKMDFTFYHSEKIVDMRYKNIVTLMREQFFQDFGNDIYKSTKICLSDDIVISKVMAAKARMWYTVAYTSPSTNDGPCSMKSFAWIIWDVLSKMKINWLRDEEKYGRGNFCEENEDDDSDESDDF
;
A
#
# COMPACT_ATOMS: atom_id res chain seq x y z
N MET A 1 -25.21 12.05 -27.68
CA MET A 1 -24.22 12.07 -26.58
C MET A 1 -22.94 12.82 -26.92
N PHE A 2 -22.24 12.56 -28.04
CA PHE A 2 -21.02 13.31 -28.38
C PHE A 2 -21.26 14.75 -28.87
N SER A 3 -22.40 15.05 -29.51
CA SER A 3 -22.76 16.41 -29.94
C SER A 3 -23.27 17.32 -28.82
N SER A 4 -23.79 16.74 -27.73
CA SER A 4 -24.24 17.49 -26.54
C SER A 4 -23.08 17.89 -25.61
N LEU A 5 -21.90 17.31 -25.80
CA LEU A 5 -20.68 17.58 -25.02
C LEU A 5 -20.00 18.91 -25.40
N ASP A 6 -20.06 19.31 -26.67
CA ASP A 6 -19.46 20.59 -27.12
C ASP A 6 -20.30 21.81 -26.71
N ASN A 7 -21.63 21.67 -26.66
CA ASN A 7 -22.51 22.75 -26.21
C ASN A 7 -22.41 22.99 -24.70
N LEU A 8 -22.31 21.94 -23.88
CA LEU A 8 -22.15 22.07 -22.44
C LEU A 8 -20.77 22.65 -22.06
N LYS A 9 -19.73 22.31 -22.81
CA LYS A 9 -18.37 22.87 -22.64
C LYS A 9 -18.34 24.38 -22.89
N ASN A 10 -19.16 24.87 -23.83
CA ASN A 10 -19.27 26.29 -24.16
C ASN A 10 -20.14 27.07 -23.14
N GLU A 11 -21.13 26.44 -22.51
CA GLU A 11 -21.90 27.05 -21.42
C GLU A 11 -21.09 27.16 -20.13
N ILE A 12 -20.33 26.12 -19.74
CA ILE A 12 -19.50 26.12 -18.52
C ILE A 12 -18.36 27.15 -18.60
N LEU A 13 -17.87 27.46 -19.81
CA LEU A 13 -16.86 28.50 -20.03
C LEU A 13 -17.43 29.94 -19.94
N LYS A 14 -18.75 30.12 -20.01
CA LYS A 14 -19.38 31.45 -19.86
C LYS A 14 -19.55 31.86 -18.40
N ASP A 15 -19.75 30.91 -17.48
CA ASP A 15 -20.02 31.19 -16.06
C ASP A 15 -18.78 31.35 -15.17
N THR A 16 -17.57 31.09 -15.68
CA THR A 16 -16.30 31.23 -14.93
C THR A 16 -15.57 32.56 -15.16
N LYS A 17 -16.29 33.65 -15.45
CA LYS A 17 -15.72 35.01 -15.49
C LYS A 17 -15.38 35.54 -14.10
N ILE A 18 -14.33 34.99 -13.50
CA ILE A 18 -13.47 35.77 -12.60
C ILE A 18 -12.83 36.85 -13.46
N GLN A 19 -13.05 38.12 -13.15
CA GLN A 19 -12.42 39.27 -13.81
C GLN A 19 -10.89 39.19 -13.65
N ILE A 20 -10.25 38.48 -14.58
CA ILE A 20 -8.80 38.49 -14.76
C ILE A 20 -8.51 39.55 -15.82
N ASN A 21 -7.79 40.60 -15.41
CA ASN A 21 -7.35 41.71 -16.24
C ASN A 21 -6.83 41.23 -17.62
N GLU A 22 -7.47 41.69 -18.69
CA GLU A 22 -7.16 41.34 -20.10
C GLU A 22 -5.74 41.74 -20.54
N SER A 23 -5.02 42.52 -19.74
CA SER A 23 -3.61 42.84 -19.97
C SER A 23 -2.66 41.64 -19.81
N SER A 24 -3.09 40.58 -19.14
CA SER A 24 -2.29 39.35 -18.93
C SER A 24 -2.34 38.37 -20.12
N ARG A 25 -3.38 38.40 -20.96
CA ARG A 25 -3.54 37.47 -22.10
C ARG A 25 -2.71 37.85 -23.33
N ARG A 26 -2.38 39.14 -23.52
CA ARG A 26 -1.65 39.59 -24.72
C ARG A 26 -0.12 39.43 -24.63
N ARG A 27 0.42 39.03 -23.49
CA ARG A 27 1.88 38.78 -23.32
C ARG A 27 2.28 37.31 -23.24
N SER A 28 1.32 36.38 -23.14
CA SER A 28 1.60 34.93 -23.06
C SER A 28 1.79 34.24 -24.42
N SER A 29 1.67 34.97 -25.54
CA SER A 29 1.75 34.41 -26.90
C SER A 29 3.15 34.43 -27.52
N HIS A 30 4.17 34.95 -26.81
CA HIS A 30 5.53 35.10 -27.36
C HIS A 30 6.62 34.31 -26.62
N LEU A 31 6.27 33.53 -25.58
CA LEU A 31 7.18 32.53 -25.02
C LEU A 31 7.04 31.23 -25.83
N SER A 32 8.11 30.84 -26.52
CA SER A 32 8.12 29.68 -27.41
C SER A 32 7.63 28.41 -26.69
N LYS A 33 6.82 27.60 -27.37
CA LYS A 33 6.34 26.28 -26.91
C LYS A 33 7.46 25.25 -26.63
N ASN A 34 8.73 25.62 -26.76
CA ASN A 34 9.89 24.72 -26.75
C ASN A 34 10.85 24.90 -25.55
N GLU A 35 10.67 25.89 -24.67
CA GLU A 35 11.53 26.00 -23.48
C GLU A 35 10.96 25.20 -22.30
N GLU A 36 11.30 23.91 -22.26
CA GLU A 36 10.73 22.90 -21.34
C GLU A 36 11.11 23.03 -19.85
N THR A 37 11.94 24.02 -19.48
CA THR A 37 12.45 24.22 -18.12
C THR A 37 12.72 25.69 -17.85
N GLN A 38 12.03 26.26 -16.86
CA GLN A 38 12.25 27.62 -16.37
C GLN A 38 13.35 27.62 -15.29
N CYS A 39 14.08 28.72 -15.12
CA CYS A 39 15.18 28.84 -14.18
C CYS A 39 15.02 30.05 -13.26
N VAL A 40 15.40 29.91 -12.00
CA VAL A 40 15.31 30.96 -10.97
C VAL A 40 16.61 31.01 -10.17
N GLN A 41 17.20 32.19 -10.00
CA GLN A 41 18.37 32.40 -9.15
C GLN A 41 17.98 32.31 -7.67
N ILE A 42 18.84 31.75 -6.81
CA ILE A 42 18.53 31.55 -5.39
C ILE A 42 19.52 32.34 -4.53
N LEU A 43 19.00 33.22 -3.66
CA LEU A 43 19.83 34.04 -2.76
C LEU A 43 20.36 33.23 -1.57
N TRP A 44 19.48 32.43 -0.96
CA TRP A 44 19.82 31.52 0.12
C TRP A 44 18.78 30.41 0.21
N PHE A 45 19.14 29.30 0.85
CA PHE A 45 18.19 28.27 1.25
C PHE A 45 18.49 27.78 2.67
N GLY A 46 17.50 27.20 3.33
CA GLY A 46 17.63 26.63 4.66
C GLY A 46 16.78 25.40 4.87
N VAL A 47 17.23 24.53 5.79
CA VAL A 47 16.50 23.34 6.23
C VAL A 47 16.19 23.45 7.72
N GLY A 48 15.02 22.95 8.13
CA GLY A 48 14.62 22.94 9.53
C GLY A 48 13.18 22.49 9.75
N SER A 49 12.53 23.12 10.72
CA SER A 49 11.14 22.90 11.14
C SER A 49 10.39 24.23 11.27
N ILE A 50 9.06 24.16 11.20
CA ILE A 50 8.18 25.26 11.60
C ILE A 50 7.64 24.94 13.01
N LEU A 51 7.81 25.87 13.94
CA LEU A 51 7.24 25.81 15.28
C LEU A 51 5.83 26.42 15.30
N VAL A 52 5.08 26.10 16.36
CA VAL A 52 3.80 26.76 16.66
C VAL A 52 4.03 28.29 16.74
N GLY A 53 3.25 29.07 15.98
CA GLY A 53 3.36 30.54 15.97
C GLY A 53 3.99 31.19 14.72
N ASN A 54 4.19 30.45 13.61
CA ASN A 54 4.77 30.93 12.34
C ASN A 54 6.28 31.24 12.40
N THR A 55 7.00 30.42 13.15
CA THR A 55 8.43 30.60 13.33
C THR A 55 9.19 29.46 12.66
N PHE A 56 10.10 29.78 11.74
CA PHE A 56 11.01 28.83 11.10
C PHE A 56 12.28 28.67 11.94
N ALA A 57 12.43 27.50 12.54
CA ALA A 57 13.64 27.08 13.27
C ALA A 57 14.66 26.54 12.26
N CYS A 58 15.53 27.42 11.77
CA CYS A 58 16.54 27.08 10.78
C CYS A 58 17.68 26.29 11.43
N ARG A 59 17.89 25.04 10.99
CA ARG A 59 18.95 24.14 11.49
C ARG A 59 20.23 24.24 10.69
N SER A 60 20.09 24.42 9.38
CA SER A 60 21.22 24.68 8.48
C SER A 60 20.80 25.65 7.39
N GLN A 61 21.74 26.50 6.97
CA GLN A 61 21.53 27.51 5.96
C GLN A 61 22.73 27.58 5.01
N TYR A 62 22.43 27.83 3.74
CA TYR A 62 23.40 28.20 2.72
C TYR A 62 23.08 29.60 2.16
N MET A 63 24.11 30.45 2.06
CA MET A 63 24.06 31.78 1.46
C MET A 63 24.79 31.78 0.13
N SER A 64 24.11 32.17 -0.95
CA SER A 64 24.70 32.17 -2.28
C SER A 64 25.77 33.24 -2.45
N GLY A 65 26.70 32.99 -3.36
CA GLY A 65 27.73 33.94 -3.77
C GLY A 65 27.68 34.22 -5.27
N LEU A 66 28.50 35.17 -5.71
CA LEU A 66 28.73 35.41 -7.13
C LEU A 66 29.47 34.23 -7.75
N ASN A 67 29.04 33.84 -8.95
CA ASN A 67 29.70 32.80 -9.73
C ASN A 67 30.94 33.38 -10.40
N THR A 68 32.10 33.24 -9.74
CA THR A 68 33.36 33.84 -10.20
C THR A 68 34.11 32.93 -11.17
N TYR A 69 34.66 31.78 -10.75
CA TYR A 69 35.38 30.84 -11.63
C TYR A 69 35.46 29.43 -11.03
N SER A 70 35.65 28.38 -11.85
CA SER A 70 36.08 27.05 -11.37
C SER A 70 37.47 26.69 -11.93
N SER A 71 38.31 26.05 -11.09
CA SER A 71 39.70 25.58 -11.33
C SER A 71 40.85 26.60 -11.15
N THR A 72 42.00 26.09 -10.67
CA THR A 72 43.30 26.77 -10.41
C THR A 72 44.35 26.14 -11.33
N GLU A 73 45.20 26.78 -12.14
CA GLU A 73 45.56 28.19 -12.41
C GLU A 73 45.52 28.43 -13.94
N LEU A 74 45.18 29.64 -14.37
CA LEU A 74 45.13 30.07 -15.77
C LEU A 74 46.39 30.84 -16.13
N HIS A 75 46.99 30.57 -17.29
CA HIS A 75 47.61 31.63 -18.08
C HIS A 75 47.41 31.46 -19.59
N HIS A 76 46.76 32.49 -20.14
CA HIS A 76 46.75 32.95 -21.53
C HIS A 76 46.18 32.02 -22.61
N LEU A 77 44.85 31.91 -22.68
CA LEU A 77 44.05 32.32 -23.85
C LEU A 77 42.55 32.18 -23.55
N GLU A 78 41.83 33.26 -23.85
CA GLU A 78 40.52 33.66 -23.34
C GLU A 78 39.28 32.92 -23.91
N THR A 79 39.22 31.59 -23.94
CA THR A 79 38.02 30.89 -24.50
C THR A 79 37.44 29.70 -23.75
N THR A 80 37.96 29.27 -22.59
CA THR A 80 37.45 28.06 -21.88
C THR A 80 37.28 28.20 -20.36
N CYS A 81 36.99 29.41 -19.84
CA CYS A 81 36.69 29.60 -18.41
C CYS A 81 35.39 28.87 -18.02
N ASN A 82 35.51 27.70 -17.40
CA ASN A 82 34.37 26.96 -16.87
C ASN A 82 33.96 27.57 -15.52
N TYR A 83 32.77 28.16 -15.44
CA TYR A 83 32.19 28.65 -14.19
C TYR A 83 31.62 27.52 -13.34
N ALA A 84 31.64 27.70 -12.01
CA ALA A 84 31.14 26.72 -11.05
C ALA A 84 29.64 26.41 -11.23
N ALA A 85 28.87 27.45 -11.54
CA ALA A 85 27.44 27.40 -11.78
C ALA A 85 27.06 27.67 -13.25
N GLY A 86 27.91 27.29 -14.21
CA GLY A 86 27.61 27.52 -15.64
C GLY A 86 27.36 29.00 -15.94
N ASN A 87 26.32 29.30 -16.73
CA ASN A 87 26.00 30.68 -17.14
C ASN A 87 25.15 31.46 -16.10
N HIS A 88 25.01 30.96 -14.87
CA HIS A 88 24.23 31.62 -13.82
C HIS A 88 25.03 32.69 -13.07
N GLN A 89 24.37 33.79 -12.66
CA GLN A 89 25.01 34.88 -11.90
C GLN A 89 25.39 34.46 -10.47
N LEU A 90 24.56 33.61 -9.85
CA LEU A 90 24.79 33.11 -8.50
C LEU A 90 25.31 31.67 -8.52
N LEU A 91 26.01 31.29 -7.46
CA LEU A 91 26.47 29.93 -7.22
C LEU A 91 25.34 28.95 -6.90
N SER A 92 24.10 29.42 -6.75
CA SER A 92 22.91 28.59 -6.58
C SER A 92 21.74 29.04 -7.42
N TYR A 93 21.12 28.09 -8.08
CA TYR A 93 20.02 28.30 -9.02
C TYR A 93 19.10 27.09 -9.04
N MET A 94 17.85 27.31 -9.43
CA MET A 94 16.78 26.33 -9.37
C MET A 94 16.08 26.21 -10.73
N HIS A 95 15.91 24.99 -11.23
CA HIS A 95 15.10 24.70 -12.40
C HIS A 95 13.74 24.15 -12.00
N ILE A 96 12.69 24.69 -12.61
CA ILE A 96 11.31 24.24 -12.42
C ILE A 96 10.85 23.55 -13.70
N ASN A 97 10.35 22.32 -13.57
CA ASN A 97 9.77 21.57 -14.66
C ASN A 97 8.36 21.14 -14.30
N ASN A 98 7.37 21.91 -14.75
CA ASN A 98 5.94 21.66 -14.49
C ASN A 98 5.47 20.33 -15.12
N ARG A 99 6.00 19.95 -16.29
CA ARG A 99 5.65 18.68 -16.97
C ARG A 99 6.15 17.44 -16.22
N ARG A 100 7.39 17.49 -15.71
CA ARG A 100 8.00 16.42 -14.92
C ARG A 100 7.63 16.50 -13.44
N ALA A 101 6.97 17.58 -13.00
CA ALA A 101 6.55 17.82 -11.63
C ALA A 101 7.72 17.77 -10.62
N THR A 102 8.83 18.40 -11.01
CA THR A 102 10.07 18.40 -10.24
C THR A 102 10.74 19.77 -10.24
N ILE A 103 11.31 20.10 -9.09
CA ILE A 103 12.21 21.23 -8.88
C ILE A 103 13.61 20.66 -8.72
N ARG A 104 14.60 21.19 -9.43
CA ARG A 104 16.02 20.86 -9.26
C ARG A 104 16.75 22.07 -8.73
N LEU A 105 17.38 21.96 -7.57
CA LEU A 105 18.25 22.99 -7.02
C LEU A 105 19.71 22.56 -7.14
N ASP A 106 20.52 23.42 -7.73
CA ASP A 106 21.97 23.28 -7.87
C ASP A 106 22.67 24.36 -7.05
N PHE A 107 23.74 24.00 -6.33
CA PHE A 107 24.53 24.96 -5.55
C PHE A 107 25.99 24.55 -5.40
N CYS A 108 26.87 25.53 -5.17
CA CYS A 108 28.31 25.32 -5.05
C CYS A 108 28.85 25.81 -3.70
N LEU A 109 29.69 24.99 -3.05
CA LEU A 109 30.40 25.36 -1.82
C LEU A 109 31.89 25.64 -2.13
N PRO A 110 32.49 26.70 -1.55
CA PRO A 110 33.93 26.91 -1.67
C PRO A 110 34.69 25.76 -0.98
N ILE A 111 35.79 25.30 -1.60
CA ILE A 111 36.67 24.29 -1.03
C ILE A 111 37.83 25.00 -0.34
N THR A 112 38.04 24.71 0.94
CA THR A 112 39.13 25.28 1.74
C THR A 112 40.40 24.42 1.74
N SER A 113 40.37 23.23 1.13
CA SER A 113 41.51 22.31 1.10
C SER A 113 42.46 22.62 -0.07
N PRO A 114 43.75 22.92 0.21
CA PRO A 114 44.73 23.30 -0.82
C PRO A 114 45.08 22.17 -1.79
N ASN A 115 44.83 20.90 -1.43
CA ASN A 115 45.18 19.73 -2.24
C ASN A 115 44.13 19.39 -3.33
N SER A 116 42.99 20.07 -3.37
CA SER A 116 41.84 19.66 -4.20
C SER A 116 41.93 20.05 -5.68
N LYS A 117 42.78 21.04 -6.03
CA LYS A 117 42.87 21.70 -7.35
C LYS A 117 41.53 22.30 -7.86
N LEU A 118 40.57 22.53 -6.95
CA LEU A 118 39.24 23.08 -7.26
C LEU A 118 38.88 24.17 -6.25
N ASN A 119 38.34 25.29 -6.76
CA ASN A 119 37.82 26.37 -5.89
C ASN A 119 36.45 26.04 -5.30
N PHE A 120 35.65 25.24 -6.00
CA PHE A 120 34.27 24.94 -5.63
C PHE A 120 33.93 23.46 -5.77
N GLN A 121 33.08 22.99 -4.87
CA GLN A 121 32.42 21.70 -4.92
C GLN A 121 30.94 21.90 -5.24
N GLY A 122 30.45 21.26 -6.30
CA GLY A 122 29.05 21.28 -6.70
C GLY A 122 28.18 20.31 -5.92
N TYR A 123 26.94 20.70 -5.67
CA TYR A 123 25.88 19.92 -5.03
C TYR A 123 24.55 20.11 -5.74
N ARG A 124 23.65 19.14 -5.58
CA ARG A 124 22.34 19.10 -6.22
C ARG A 124 21.30 18.48 -5.30
N THR A 125 20.06 18.93 -5.37
CA THR A 125 18.88 18.29 -4.77
C THR A 125 17.67 18.39 -5.68
N TYR A 126 16.68 17.52 -5.47
CA TYR A 126 15.42 17.52 -6.21
C TYR A 126 14.24 17.52 -5.25
N ILE A 127 13.20 18.30 -5.58
CA ILE A 127 11.93 18.32 -4.88
C ILE A 127 10.85 17.89 -5.88
N SER A 128 10.28 16.70 -5.69
CA SER A 128 9.08 16.31 -6.44
C SER A 128 7.86 17.03 -5.88
N TYR A 129 6.94 17.48 -6.74
CA TYR A 129 5.68 18.07 -6.29
C TYR A 129 4.90 17.12 -5.37
N LYS A 130 4.98 15.81 -5.60
CA LYS A 130 4.31 14.80 -4.74
C LYS A 130 4.84 14.77 -3.30
N ASN A 131 6.10 15.19 -3.09
CA ASN A 131 6.73 15.26 -1.77
C ASN A 131 6.33 16.53 -1.00
N ILE A 132 5.69 17.52 -1.63
CA ILE A 132 5.26 18.75 -0.97
C ILE A 132 3.90 18.49 -0.29
N LYS A 133 3.81 18.75 1.01
CA LYS A 133 2.56 18.74 1.79
C LYS A 133 1.84 20.08 1.66
N LYS A 134 2.56 21.18 1.81
CA LYS A 134 2.03 22.56 1.84
C LYS A 134 3.13 23.55 1.48
N VAL A 135 2.75 24.69 0.92
CA VAL A 135 3.67 25.81 0.66
C VAL A 135 3.23 27.04 1.44
N ILE A 136 4.18 27.72 2.09
CA ILE A 136 3.96 29.03 2.72
C ILE A 136 4.83 30.05 1.99
N VAL A 137 4.22 31.14 1.55
CA VAL A 137 4.88 32.23 0.82
C VAL A 137 4.93 33.45 1.74
N ASP A 138 6.15 33.91 2.02
CA ASP A 138 6.40 35.14 2.77
C ASP A 138 6.84 36.27 1.82
N THR A 139 5.88 37.14 1.52
CA THR A 139 6.08 38.37 0.73
C THR A 139 6.39 39.59 1.60
N LYS A 140 6.31 39.46 2.93
CA LYS A 140 6.53 40.51 3.93
C LYS A 140 7.81 40.28 4.74
N ASP A 141 8.76 39.51 4.18
CA ASP A 141 10.06 39.30 4.77
C ASP A 141 10.76 40.65 5.05
N LYS A 142 11.58 40.72 6.10
CA LYS A 142 12.24 41.97 6.51
C LYS A 142 13.13 42.54 5.40
N ASN A 143 13.62 41.71 4.48
CA ASN A 143 14.41 42.15 3.34
C ASN A 143 13.51 42.43 2.13
N SER A 144 13.38 43.70 1.76
CA SER A 144 12.51 44.15 0.68
C SER A 144 12.87 43.61 -0.71
N LYS A 145 14.05 43.00 -0.89
CA LYS A 145 14.57 42.51 -2.18
C LYS A 145 14.29 41.03 -2.48
N GLN A 146 13.66 40.30 -1.57
CA GLN A 146 13.42 38.85 -1.75
C GLN A 146 11.97 38.45 -1.43
N THR A 147 11.59 37.27 -1.89
CA THR A 147 10.39 36.53 -1.47
C THR A 147 10.83 35.16 -0.99
N VAL A 148 10.36 34.73 0.18
CA VAL A 148 10.76 33.45 0.78
C VAL A 148 9.64 32.43 0.64
N TYR A 149 9.97 31.25 0.15
CA TYR A 149 9.05 30.13 -0.03
C TYR A 149 9.46 29.00 0.91
N TYR A 150 8.54 28.56 1.75
CA TYR A 150 8.72 27.44 2.68
C TYR A 150 7.94 26.23 2.16
N PHE A 151 8.66 25.20 1.73
CA PHE A 151 8.09 23.92 1.33
C PHE A 151 8.06 23.00 2.54
N LEU A 152 6.86 22.68 3.02
CA LEU A 152 6.66 21.62 4.00
C LEU A 152 6.64 20.29 3.26
N LEU A 153 7.56 19.39 3.58
CA LEU A 153 7.82 18.15 2.87
C LEU A 153 7.29 16.94 3.65
N LYS A 154 6.86 15.90 2.92
CA LYS A 154 6.43 14.61 3.49
C LYS A 154 7.64 13.77 3.88
N HIS A 155 8.71 13.82 3.07
CA HIS A 155 9.96 13.11 3.29
C HIS A 155 11.18 14.04 3.17
N PRO A 156 12.28 13.75 3.88
CA PRO A 156 13.56 14.43 3.74
C PRO A 156 14.05 14.59 2.29
N LEU A 157 14.82 15.66 2.06
CA LEU A 157 15.44 15.87 0.75
C LEU A 157 16.68 15.00 0.56
N LEU A 158 16.85 14.61 -0.69
CA LEU A 158 18.00 13.87 -1.15
C LEU A 158 19.05 14.85 -1.70
N PHE A 159 20.30 14.80 -1.21
CA PHE A 159 21.44 15.56 -1.76
C PHE A 159 22.44 14.70 -2.55
N TRP A 160 23.04 15.30 -3.57
CA TRP A 160 24.13 14.72 -4.36
C TRP A 160 25.30 15.69 -4.45
N LYS A 161 26.51 15.15 -4.41
CA LYS A 161 27.78 15.83 -4.62
C LYS A 161 28.27 15.56 -6.04
N ALA A 162 28.67 16.62 -6.76
CA ALA A 162 29.21 16.52 -8.11
C ALA A 162 30.56 15.79 -8.10
N ILE A 163 30.76 14.91 -9.09
CA ILE A 163 32.07 14.33 -9.40
C ILE A 163 32.69 15.17 -10.52
N PRO A 164 33.78 15.92 -10.24
CA PRO A 164 34.42 16.78 -11.23
C PRO A 164 34.93 15.99 -12.44
N SER A 165 34.85 16.57 -13.63
CA SER A 165 35.49 16.00 -14.82
C SER A 165 36.98 16.31 -14.82
N THR A 166 37.82 15.33 -15.13
CA THR A 166 39.26 15.51 -15.25
C THR A 166 39.66 15.47 -16.72
N THR A 167 40.26 16.55 -17.24
CA THR A 167 40.82 16.61 -18.60
C THR A 167 42.25 17.10 -18.50
N SER A 168 43.22 16.37 -19.04
CA SER A 168 44.65 16.75 -19.05
C SER A 168 45.19 17.22 -17.68
N SER A 169 44.88 16.48 -16.61
CA SER A 169 45.26 16.78 -15.21
C SER A 169 44.57 17.99 -14.57
N ILE A 170 43.69 18.69 -15.29
CA ILE A 170 42.86 19.80 -14.81
C ILE A 170 41.52 19.23 -14.37
N LYS A 171 41.13 19.52 -13.13
CA LYS A 171 39.78 19.23 -12.63
C LYS A 171 38.88 20.41 -12.89
N ILE A 172 37.78 20.17 -13.59
CA ILE A 172 36.77 21.19 -13.90
C ILE A 172 35.48 20.83 -13.17
N MET A 173 34.87 21.83 -12.54
CA MET A 173 33.60 21.68 -11.84
C MET A 173 32.61 22.72 -12.38
N ASN A 174 31.66 22.25 -13.20
CA ASN A 174 30.52 23.03 -13.67
C ASN A 174 29.25 22.22 -13.39
N THR A 175 28.40 22.69 -12.48
CA THR A 175 27.18 21.96 -12.05
C THR A 175 26.13 21.80 -13.16
N GLU A 176 26.09 22.72 -14.13
CA GLU A 176 25.16 22.69 -15.26
C GLU A 176 25.54 21.56 -16.23
N LEU A 177 26.84 21.42 -16.53
CA LEU A 177 27.37 20.42 -17.46
C LEU A 177 27.73 19.08 -16.78
N CYS A 178 27.75 19.02 -15.45
CA CYS A 178 28.15 17.83 -14.70
C CYS A 178 27.20 16.65 -14.93
N ARG A 179 27.76 15.56 -15.48
CA ARG A 179 27.04 14.30 -15.75
C ARG A 179 27.11 13.31 -14.59
N HIS A 180 28.08 13.46 -13.69
CA HIS A 180 28.42 12.46 -12.67
C HIS A 180 28.19 12.99 -11.26
N TRP A 181 27.38 12.26 -10.49
CA TRP A 181 26.92 12.67 -9.17
C TRP A 181 26.94 11.48 -8.21
N ARG A 182 27.33 11.72 -6.96
CA ARG A 182 27.32 10.74 -5.86
C ARG A 182 26.44 11.23 -4.72
N ARG A 183 25.72 10.33 -4.05
CA ARG A 183 24.89 10.64 -2.87
C ARG A 183 25.72 11.34 -1.79
N CYS A 184 25.15 12.33 -1.13
CA CYS A 184 25.79 13.10 -0.07
C CYS A 184 24.89 13.18 1.16
N PHE A 185 25.47 12.92 2.33
CA PHE A 185 24.78 12.89 3.63
C PHE A 185 25.28 13.96 4.60
N SER A 186 26.36 14.65 4.26
CA SER A 186 26.93 15.73 5.07
C SER A 186 27.89 16.59 4.27
N TRP A 187 28.04 17.84 4.72
CA TRP A 187 29.12 18.73 4.31
C TRP A 187 29.47 19.65 5.47
N GLY A 188 30.76 19.98 5.59
CA GLY A 188 31.25 20.85 6.66
C GLY A 188 30.77 22.30 6.53
N PRO A 189 30.88 23.10 7.61
CA PRO A 189 30.65 24.53 7.55
C PRO A 189 31.69 25.21 6.65
N SER A 190 31.31 26.34 6.06
CA SER A 190 32.20 27.25 5.32
C SER A 190 31.68 28.68 5.49
N GLU A 191 32.35 29.66 4.88
CA GLU A 191 31.88 31.06 4.87
C GLU A 191 30.43 31.21 4.38
N ARG A 192 29.96 30.26 3.54
CA ARG A 192 28.64 30.31 2.89
C ARG A 192 27.64 29.32 3.44
N THR A 193 28.02 28.41 4.33
CA THR A 193 27.11 27.40 4.88
C THR A 193 27.43 27.10 6.33
N SER A 194 26.40 26.93 7.15
CA SER A 194 26.58 26.42 8.52
C SER A 194 26.96 24.94 8.59
N GLY A 195 27.03 24.26 7.45
CA GLY A 195 27.24 22.82 7.35
C GLY A 195 25.94 22.05 7.54
N ILE A 196 25.94 20.79 7.11
CA ILE A 196 24.83 19.86 7.34
C ILE A 196 25.38 18.51 7.79
N ASN A 197 24.61 17.81 8.62
CA ASN A 197 24.90 16.45 9.02
C ASN A 197 23.70 15.54 8.71
N PRO A 198 23.85 14.21 8.82
CA PRO A 198 22.78 13.28 8.46
C PRO A 198 21.51 13.47 9.30
N ASP A 199 21.63 13.79 10.60
CA ASP A 199 20.46 13.99 11.48
C ASP A 199 19.63 15.22 11.05
N VAL A 200 20.31 16.31 10.68
CA VAL A 200 19.65 17.52 10.14
C VAL A 200 18.90 17.20 8.85
N ILE A 201 19.50 16.44 7.93
CA ILE A 201 18.82 16.01 6.70
C ILE A 201 17.58 15.17 7.05
N ALA A 202 17.74 14.18 7.93
CA ALA A 202 16.74 13.16 8.19
C ALA A 202 15.50 13.65 8.96
N LYS A 203 15.67 14.70 9.79
CA LYS A 203 14.61 15.26 10.64
C LYS A 203 14.03 16.59 10.14
N SER A 204 14.68 17.26 9.20
CA SER A 204 14.13 18.49 8.61
C SER A 204 12.95 18.16 7.70
N ASN A 205 11.78 18.73 8.02
CA ASN A 205 10.57 18.62 7.22
C ASN A 205 10.27 19.91 6.43
N VAL A 206 11.04 20.98 6.62
CA VAL A 206 10.85 22.25 5.92
C VAL A 206 12.09 22.61 5.12
N PHE A 207 11.88 22.93 3.86
CA PHE A 207 12.90 23.49 2.97
C PHE A 207 12.50 24.92 2.58
N ALA A 208 13.28 25.90 3.03
CA ALA A 208 13.06 27.30 2.74
C ALA A 208 13.99 27.77 1.62
N ILE A 209 13.48 28.50 0.64
CA ILE A 209 14.27 29.16 -0.41
C ILE A 209 13.94 30.65 -0.46
N ALA A 210 14.95 31.47 -0.68
CA ALA A 210 14.76 32.89 -0.96
C ALA A 210 15.05 33.18 -2.43
N VAL A 211 14.02 33.68 -3.10
CA VAL A 211 14.04 34.07 -4.50
C VAL A 211 14.15 35.60 -4.57
N PRO A 212 15.07 36.16 -5.37
CA PRO A 212 15.16 37.59 -5.60
C PRO A 212 13.87 38.10 -6.25
N LYS A 213 13.43 39.31 -5.89
CA LYS A 213 12.36 39.99 -6.64
C LYS A 213 12.86 40.35 -8.03
N ASP A 214 11.93 40.50 -8.98
CA ASP A 214 12.23 40.81 -10.37
C ASP A 214 13.19 42.01 -10.48
N ASN A 215 14.16 41.91 -11.38
CA ASN A 215 15.17 42.93 -11.66
C ASN A 215 16.09 43.35 -10.50
N THR A 216 16.04 42.68 -9.33
CA THR A 216 16.92 43.02 -8.19
C THR A 216 18.39 42.67 -8.40
N LEU A 217 18.72 41.79 -9.36
CA LEU A 217 20.08 41.36 -9.67
C LEU A 217 20.73 42.16 -10.82
N ASN A 218 20.00 43.10 -11.44
CA ASN A 218 20.45 43.80 -12.67
C ASN A 218 21.70 44.68 -12.47
N ASN A 219 22.02 45.07 -11.22
CA ASN A 219 23.13 45.95 -10.88
C ASN A 219 24.34 45.21 -10.27
N LEU A 220 24.40 43.88 -10.37
CA LEU A 220 25.58 43.13 -9.94
C LEU A 220 26.63 43.15 -11.07
N ASP A 221 27.89 43.44 -10.72
CA ASP A 221 29.06 43.36 -11.61
C ASP A 221 29.36 41.89 -11.98
N SER A 222 28.41 41.18 -12.58
CA SER A 222 28.67 39.93 -13.28
C SER A 222 29.33 40.28 -14.61
N TYR A 223 30.53 39.73 -14.84
CA TYR A 223 31.36 39.99 -16.02
C TYR A 223 30.53 39.91 -17.32
N LYS A 224 30.21 41.07 -17.93
CA LYS A 224 29.49 41.19 -19.21
C LYS A 224 30.43 40.79 -20.35
N ARG A 225 30.62 39.50 -20.59
CA ARG A 225 31.18 39.00 -21.86
C ARG A 225 30.09 38.33 -22.66
N GLY A 226 29.38 39.11 -23.48
CA GLY A 226 28.72 38.72 -24.75
C GLY A 226 27.95 37.40 -24.87
N ILE A 227 27.71 36.67 -23.78
CA ILE A 227 27.04 35.38 -23.70
C ILE A 227 25.76 35.70 -22.96
N TYR A 228 24.63 35.51 -23.64
CA TYR A 228 23.29 35.64 -23.08
C TYR A 228 23.23 34.97 -21.70
N VAL A 229 23.20 35.77 -20.64
CA VAL A 229 22.65 35.32 -19.36
C VAL A 229 21.24 34.87 -19.70
N LYS A 230 20.90 33.61 -19.43
CA LYS A 230 19.49 33.17 -19.46
C LYS A 230 18.75 34.13 -18.53
N GLU A 231 18.00 35.07 -19.12
CA GLU A 231 17.23 36.15 -18.49
C GLU A 231 18.04 37.38 -18.01
N GLY A 232 18.75 38.05 -18.94
CA GLY A 232 19.66 39.15 -18.62
C GLY A 232 19.10 40.57 -18.50
N GLU A 233 17.88 40.90 -18.92
CA GLU A 233 17.38 42.29 -18.80
C GLU A 233 15.95 42.41 -18.23
N ASP A 234 15.12 41.37 -18.31
CA ASP A 234 13.76 41.31 -17.73
C ASP A 234 13.50 39.94 -17.06
N ALA A 235 14.15 39.65 -15.93
CA ALA A 235 13.93 38.39 -15.21
C ALA A 235 12.61 38.43 -14.41
N PHE A 236 11.58 37.71 -14.88
CA PHE A 236 10.26 37.62 -14.25
C PHE A 236 10.15 36.41 -13.30
N TYR A 237 10.98 36.35 -12.26
CA TYR A 237 10.93 35.28 -11.25
C TYR A 237 9.57 35.18 -10.58
N SER A 238 8.88 36.30 -10.37
CA SER A 238 7.53 36.34 -9.81
C SER A 238 6.53 35.56 -10.68
N HIS A 239 6.63 35.66 -12.01
CA HIS A 239 5.78 34.95 -12.95
C HIS A 239 6.05 33.44 -12.92
N ILE A 240 7.32 33.05 -12.99
CA ILE A 240 7.76 31.64 -12.94
C ILE A 240 7.28 30.97 -11.65
N MET A 241 7.48 31.62 -10.49
CA MET A 241 7.04 31.07 -9.20
C MET A 241 5.51 31.01 -9.10
N SER A 242 4.79 31.99 -9.67
CA SER A 242 3.32 31.99 -9.68
C SER A 242 2.75 30.84 -10.54
N GLU A 243 3.36 30.54 -11.69
CA GLU A 243 2.97 29.40 -12.54
C GLU A 243 3.18 28.06 -11.81
N MET A 244 4.31 27.93 -11.12
CA MET A 244 4.60 26.76 -10.29
C MET A 244 3.56 26.61 -9.17
N LEU A 245 3.26 27.67 -8.41
CA LEU A 245 2.28 27.64 -7.32
C LEU A 245 0.87 27.33 -7.83
N PHE A 246 0.48 27.88 -8.98
CA PHE A 246 -0.80 27.58 -9.61
C PHE A 246 -0.89 26.11 -10.01
N THR A 247 0.18 25.55 -10.58
CA THR A 247 0.27 24.12 -10.92
C THR A 247 0.16 23.24 -9.66
N LEU A 248 0.88 23.59 -8.59
CA LEU A 248 0.82 22.88 -7.30
C LEU A 248 -0.60 22.88 -6.71
N TYR A 249 -1.27 24.03 -6.73
CA TYR A 249 -2.63 24.17 -6.22
C TYR A 249 -3.65 23.42 -7.08
N LYS A 250 -3.66 23.66 -8.40
CA LYS A 250 -4.69 23.17 -9.32
C LYS A 250 -4.57 21.69 -9.66
N ASP A 251 -3.34 21.24 -9.93
CA ASP A 251 -3.08 19.90 -10.48
C ASP A 251 -2.65 18.91 -9.39
N TYR A 252 -1.99 19.40 -8.32
CA TYR A 252 -1.48 18.55 -7.23
C TYR A 252 -2.25 18.68 -5.91
N LYS A 253 -3.25 19.58 -5.82
CA LYS A 253 -4.06 19.82 -4.62
C LYS A 253 -3.22 20.17 -3.39
N ILE A 254 -2.17 20.96 -3.58
CA ILE A 254 -1.28 21.40 -2.50
C ILE A 254 -1.70 22.79 -2.07
N ASP A 255 -1.96 22.94 -0.78
CA ASP A 255 -2.35 24.23 -0.23
C ASP A 255 -1.19 25.23 -0.23
N VAL A 256 -1.49 26.45 -0.67
CA VAL A 256 -0.56 27.57 -0.72
C VAL A 256 -1.08 28.68 0.19
N PHE A 257 -0.29 29.08 1.19
CA PHE A 257 -0.66 30.09 2.17
C PHE A 257 0.26 31.30 2.07
N HIS A 258 -0.29 32.50 2.20
CA HIS A 258 0.49 33.73 2.29
C HIS A 258 0.57 34.16 3.76
N LYS A 259 1.77 34.05 4.36
CA LYS A 259 1.96 34.35 5.78
C LYS A 259 3.36 34.86 6.05
N LYS A 260 3.48 35.85 6.95
CA LYS A 260 4.77 36.32 7.45
C LYS A 260 5.37 35.25 8.36
N MET A 261 6.64 34.93 8.16
CA MET A 261 7.38 33.94 8.95
C MET A 261 8.55 34.61 9.68
N GLU A 262 8.74 34.28 10.95
CA GLU A 262 9.93 34.69 11.69
C GLU A 262 11.00 33.61 11.60
N LYS A 263 12.23 33.97 11.23
CA LYS A 263 13.35 33.03 11.12
C LYS A 263 14.32 33.23 12.28
N PHE A 264 14.67 32.14 12.96
CA PHE A 264 15.79 32.10 13.89
C PHE A 264 16.67 30.88 13.63
N PHE A 265 17.92 30.92 14.08
CA PHE A 265 18.90 29.88 13.84
C PHE A 265 19.09 29.01 15.10
N MET A 266 18.90 27.70 15.00
CA MET A 266 18.93 26.76 16.11
C MET A 266 20.06 25.75 15.95
N LYS A 267 21.26 26.11 16.44
CA LYS A 267 22.52 25.35 16.29
C LYS A 267 22.52 23.97 16.97
N TYR A 268 21.89 23.84 18.14
CA TYR A 268 22.00 22.64 18.95
C TYR A 268 20.96 21.59 18.55
N LEU A 269 21.47 20.42 18.16
CA LEU A 269 20.70 19.19 18.09
C LEU A 269 20.56 18.67 19.52
N ALA A 270 19.51 19.07 20.20
CA ALA A 270 19.25 18.53 21.52
C ALA A 270 18.69 17.10 21.33
N VAL A 271 19.49 16.10 21.72
CA VAL A 271 19.06 14.71 21.77
C VAL A 271 18.61 14.46 23.20
N MET A 272 17.30 14.31 23.42
CA MET A 272 16.80 14.02 24.75
C MET A 272 16.87 12.53 25.04
N VAL A 273 17.49 12.17 26.15
CA VAL A 273 17.49 10.79 26.64
C VAL A 273 16.14 10.52 27.30
N PRO A 274 15.31 9.61 26.76
CA PRO A 274 14.04 9.28 27.37
C PRO A 274 14.26 8.53 28.70
N PRO A 275 13.35 8.69 29.69
CA PRO A 275 13.44 7.93 30.93
C PRO A 275 13.34 6.43 30.63
N LYS A 276 14.14 5.63 31.36
CA LYS A 276 14.06 4.17 31.26
C LYS A 276 12.95 3.65 32.18
N THR A 277 11.99 2.94 31.60
CA THR A 277 10.88 2.32 32.33
C THR A 277 10.99 0.79 32.29
N LYS A 278 10.18 0.09 33.09
CA LYS A 278 10.07 -1.39 33.05
C LYS A 278 9.34 -1.90 31.80
N SER A 279 8.51 -1.06 31.17
CA SER A 279 7.78 -1.44 29.95
C SER A 279 8.64 -1.25 28.71
N PHE A 280 8.85 -2.33 27.96
CA PHE A 280 9.48 -2.25 26.65
C PHE A 280 8.65 -1.40 25.68
N SER A 281 7.31 -1.48 25.71
CA SER A 281 6.47 -0.73 24.77
C SER A 281 6.55 0.77 25.03
N ILE A 282 6.56 1.21 26.29
CA ILE A 282 6.74 2.63 26.63
C ILE A 282 8.12 3.10 26.17
N ASN A 283 9.19 2.36 26.50
CA ASN A 283 10.55 2.71 26.10
C ASN A 283 10.70 2.80 24.57
N TYR A 284 10.11 1.85 23.84
CA TYR A 284 10.07 1.85 22.37
C TYR A 284 9.38 3.10 21.85
N SER A 285 8.22 3.45 22.40
CA SER A 285 7.44 4.61 21.93
C SER A 285 8.13 5.94 22.21
N LEU A 286 8.80 6.08 23.36
CA LEU A 286 9.60 7.26 23.67
C LEU A 286 10.81 7.39 22.73
N GLU A 287 11.50 6.29 22.43
CA GLU A 287 12.58 6.29 21.44
C GLU A 287 12.06 6.60 20.03
N ALA A 288 10.87 6.10 19.68
CA ALA A 288 10.24 6.36 18.39
C ALA A 288 9.90 7.84 18.17
N LEU A 289 9.48 8.56 19.22
CA LEU A 289 9.23 10.00 19.17
C LEU A 289 10.52 10.78 18.86
N ASN A 290 11.65 10.38 19.42
CA ASN A 290 12.96 11.00 19.15
C ASN A 290 13.44 10.80 17.69
N CYS A 291 12.94 9.79 16.99
CA CYS A 291 13.23 9.54 15.57
C CYS A 291 12.39 10.38 14.59
N ARG A 292 11.38 11.12 15.08
CA ARG A 292 10.48 11.92 14.24
C ARG A 292 11.11 13.25 13.81
N SER A 293 10.38 14.01 13.00
CA SER A 293 10.85 15.30 12.47
C SER A 293 11.11 16.31 13.59
N PHE A 294 11.88 17.35 13.28
CA PHE A 294 12.14 18.43 14.25
C PHE A 294 10.84 19.09 14.74
N GLY A 295 9.79 19.16 13.93
CA GLY A 295 8.49 19.67 14.37
C GLY A 295 7.87 18.92 15.55
N ILE A 296 8.20 17.63 15.72
CA ILE A 296 7.78 16.81 16.87
C ILE A 296 8.80 16.88 18.00
N THR A 297 10.10 16.68 17.69
CA THR A 297 11.12 16.67 18.75
C THR A 297 11.25 18.00 19.45
N ASP A 298 11.02 19.12 18.75
CA ASP A 298 11.08 20.47 19.31
C ASP A 298 10.00 20.67 20.40
N GLN A 299 8.86 19.98 20.33
CA GLN A 299 7.80 20.04 21.34
C GLN A 299 8.18 19.34 22.64
N LEU A 300 9.08 18.34 22.57
CA LEU A 300 9.51 17.60 23.74
C LEU A 300 10.35 18.48 24.70
N PHE A 301 10.90 19.60 24.24
CA PHE A 301 11.73 20.52 25.04
C PHE A 301 10.97 21.41 26.01
N LYS A 302 9.63 21.43 25.99
CA LYS A 302 8.87 22.16 27.01
C LYS A 302 9.24 21.59 28.38
N LEU A 303 9.84 22.41 29.25
CA LEU A 303 10.30 21.98 30.57
C LEU A 303 9.19 22.10 31.62
N HIS A 304 9.17 21.15 32.55
CA HIS A 304 8.43 21.22 33.81
C HIS A 304 9.22 22.07 34.82
N GLU A 305 8.58 22.50 35.91
CA GLU A 305 9.21 23.29 37.00
C GLU A 305 10.43 22.58 37.63
N THR A 306 10.46 21.24 37.56
CA THR A 306 11.56 20.40 38.03
C THR A 306 12.76 20.38 37.07
N GLY A 307 12.69 21.06 35.92
CA GLY A 307 13.71 21.05 34.87
C GLY A 307 13.67 19.81 33.96
N ALA A 308 12.79 18.84 34.22
CA ALA A 308 12.59 17.69 33.34
C ALA A 308 11.70 18.03 32.14
N PRO A 309 11.85 17.36 30.98
CA PRO A 309 10.91 17.50 29.88
C PRO A 309 9.47 17.17 30.30
N LEU A 310 8.55 18.13 30.13
CA LEU A 310 7.15 18.06 30.55
C LEU A 310 6.45 16.82 30.00
N PHE A 311 6.70 16.49 28.73
CA PHE A 311 6.10 15.33 28.08
C PHE A 311 6.49 14.02 28.79
N TYR A 312 7.77 13.83 29.10
CA TYR A 312 8.24 12.63 29.80
C TYR A 312 7.71 12.56 31.22
N TYR A 313 7.65 13.69 31.93
CA TYR A 313 7.06 13.75 33.25
C TYR A 313 5.58 13.30 33.24
N ARG A 314 4.78 13.79 32.28
CA ARG A 314 3.38 13.35 32.11
C ARG A 314 3.28 11.85 31.82
N VAL A 315 4.13 11.31 30.95
CA VAL A 315 4.14 9.86 30.66
C VAL A 315 4.40 9.05 31.93
N LEU A 316 5.36 9.46 32.77
CA LEU A 316 5.65 8.77 34.04
C LEU A 316 4.47 8.84 35.01
N GLN A 317 3.83 10.00 35.15
CA GLN A 317 2.60 10.14 35.97
C GLN A 317 1.47 9.23 35.48
N LYS A 318 1.25 9.15 34.17
CA LYS A 318 0.23 8.25 33.59
C LYS A 318 0.57 6.78 33.80
N MET A 319 1.86 6.42 33.75
CA MET A 319 2.33 5.07 34.01
C MET A 319 2.08 4.63 35.46
N GLU A 320 2.19 5.54 36.43
CA GLU A 320 1.83 5.29 37.83
C GLU A 320 0.34 4.98 38.00
N ILE A 321 -0.53 5.61 37.21
CA ILE A 321 -1.97 5.33 37.20
C ILE A 321 -2.24 3.96 36.55
N SER A 322 -1.73 3.75 35.34
CA SER A 322 -1.85 2.47 34.64
C SER A 322 -0.86 2.34 33.48
N VAL A 323 -0.02 1.31 33.55
CA VAL A 323 0.92 0.96 32.48
C VAL A 323 0.20 0.62 31.18
N VAL A 324 -0.89 -0.17 31.22
CA VAL A 324 -1.60 -0.67 30.02
C VAL A 324 -2.21 0.49 29.22
N ILE A 325 -2.93 1.40 29.88
CA ILE A 325 -3.49 2.60 29.24
C ILE A 325 -2.37 3.51 28.69
N THR A 326 -1.25 3.62 29.40
CA THR A 326 -0.11 4.44 28.95
C THR A 326 0.52 3.86 27.68
N GLU A 327 0.72 2.54 27.63
CA GLU A 327 1.19 1.83 26.42
C GLU A 327 0.23 2.02 25.26
N PHE A 328 -1.07 1.90 25.52
CA PHE A 328 -2.12 2.16 24.54
C PHE A 328 -2.02 3.59 23.98
N ALA A 329 -2.06 4.61 24.86
CA ALA A 329 -2.04 6.01 24.47
C ALA A 329 -0.78 6.39 23.68
N LEU A 330 0.40 5.89 24.09
CA LEU A 330 1.65 6.16 23.39
C LEU A 330 1.73 5.48 22.02
N ASN A 331 1.33 4.22 21.92
CA ASN A 331 1.29 3.54 20.62
C ASN A 331 0.36 4.28 19.65
N ARG A 332 -0.76 4.82 20.15
CA ARG A 332 -1.74 5.58 19.34
C ARG A 332 -1.21 6.94 18.95
N LEU A 333 -0.54 7.61 19.87
CA LEU A 333 0.10 8.89 19.60
C LEU A 333 1.08 8.79 18.42
N LEU A 334 1.85 7.69 18.30
CA LEU A 334 2.73 7.48 17.14
C LEU A 334 1.95 7.39 15.82
N SER A 335 0.85 6.63 15.77
CA SER A 335 -0.01 6.54 14.58
C SER A 335 -0.63 7.88 14.21
N PHE A 336 -1.02 8.68 15.21
CA PHE A 336 -1.57 10.02 15.02
C PHE A 336 -0.51 10.97 14.45
N ILE A 337 0.72 10.93 14.98
CA ILE A 337 1.84 11.75 14.49
C ILE A 337 2.12 11.43 13.02
N ASP A 338 2.16 10.16 12.67
CA ASP A 338 2.48 9.74 11.30
C ASP A 338 1.34 10.07 10.30
N THR A 339 0.09 10.19 10.78
CA THR A 339 -1.09 10.49 9.96
C THR A 339 -1.38 11.99 9.83
N TYR A 340 -1.43 12.72 10.95
CA TYR A 340 -1.87 14.12 10.99
C TYR A 340 -0.69 15.11 11.01
N GLY A 341 0.44 14.72 11.62
CA GLY A 341 1.70 15.47 11.64
C GLY A 341 1.75 16.70 12.56
N ASP A 342 0.74 17.58 12.52
CA ASP A 342 0.80 18.90 13.14
C ASP A 342 -0.22 19.03 14.29
N PHE A 343 0.19 18.73 15.53
CA PHE A 343 -0.62 18.95 16.75
C PHE A 343 0.25 18.98 18.02
N ASP A 344 -0.31 19.42 19.15
CA ASP A 344 0.37 19.40 20.46
C ASP A 344 0.36 17.98 21.05
N ILE A 345 1.55 17.40 21.17
CA ILE A 345 1.72 16.01 21.63
C ILE A 345 1.31 15.78 23.09
N CYS A 346 1.39 16.81 23.94
CA CYS A 346 0.99 16.69 25.36
C CYS A 346 -0.53 16.65 25.48
N MET A 347 -1.24 17.50 24.73
CA MET A 347 -2.71 17.48 24.71
C MET A 347 -3.25 16.18 24.11
N ALA A 348 -2.62 15.70 23.03
CA ALA A 348 -3.00 14.43 22.42
C ALA A 348 -2.82 13.25 23.38
N LEU A 349 -1.70 13.20 24.13
CA LEU A 349 -1.47 12.15 25.14
C LEU A 349 -2.56 12.14 26.22
N GLU A 350 -2.94 13.31 26.75
CA GLU A 350 -3.99 13.42 27.78
C GLU A 350 -5.36 12.94 27.27
N SER A 351 -5.70 13.33 26.03
CA SER A 351 -6.95 12.91 25.39
C SER A 351 -7.00 11.39 25.20
N LEU A 352 -5.95 10.80 24.62
CA LEU A 352 -5.86 9.37 24.36
C LEU A 352 -5.83 8.54 25.65
N PHE A 353 -5.16 9.04 26.70
CA PHE A 353 -5.14 8.38 28.01
C PHE A 353 -6.54 8.38 28.63
N SER A 354 -7.21 9.55 28.65
CA SER A 354 -8.56 9.69 29.21
C SER A 354 -9.58 8.81 28.49
N GLN A 355 -9.47 8.67 27.16
CA GLN A 355 -10.28 7.76 26.37
C GLN A 355 -10.02 6.29 26.73
N GLY A 356 -8.74 5.90 26.87
CA GLY A 356 -8.39 4.55 27.30
C GLY A 356 -8.90 4.20 28.70
N THR A 357 -8.95 5.17 29.62
CA THR A 357 -9.56 4.98 30.95
C THR A 357 -11.06 4.73 30.84
N LYS A 358 -11.78 5.51 30.02
CA LYS A 358 -13.23 5.33 29.84
C LYS A 358 -13.60 3.95 29.28
N LEU A 359 -12.82 3.45 28.33
CA LEU A 359 -13.03 2.10 27.76
C LEU A 359 -12.88 1.00 28.82
N LEU A 360 -11.89 1.13 29.72
CA LEU A 360 -11.70 0.19 30.82
C LEU A 360 -12.84 0.20 31.84
N MET A 361 -13.40 1.37 32.12
CA MET A 361 -14.49 1.51 33.10
C MET A 361 -15.84 0.97 32.58
N HIS A 362 -16.03 0.86 31.26
CA HIS A 362 -17.30 0.45 30.65
C HIS A 362 -17.53 -1.07 30.58
N GLU A 363 -16.49 -1.90 30.78
CA GLU A 363 -16.59 -3.37 30.77
C GLU A 363 -16.05 -3.97 32.09
N GLU A 364 -16.85 -3.95 33.15
CA GLU A 364 -16.48 -4.57 34.45
C GLU A 364 -16.32 -6.11 34.41
N ASN A 365 -16.52 -6.80 33.26
CA ASN A 365 -16.73 -8.26 33.25
C ASN A 365 -15.96 -9.11 32.21
N LYS A 366 -14.76 -8.71 31.73
CA LYS A 366 -13.91 -9.64 30.94
C LYS A 366 -12.46 -9.70 31.43
N LYS A 367 -11.98 -10.93 31.64
CA LYS A 367 -10.71 -11.35 32.28
C LYS A 367 -9.39 -10.86 31.62
N ASN A 368 -9.39 -9.93 30.66
CA ASN A 368 -8.13 -9.49 30.04
C ASN A 368 -8.18 -8.05 29.44
N PRO A 369 -7.63 -7.03 30.12
CA PRO A 369 -7.53 -5.65 29.65
C PRO A 369 -6.90 -5.49 28.26
N LEU A 370 -5.99 -6.38 27.87
CA LEU A 370 -5.29 -6.34 26.57
C LEU A 370 -6.21 -6.69 25.38
N LEU A 371 -7.28 -7.47 25.61
CA LEU A 371 -8.28 -7.77 24.59
C LEU A 371 -9.26 -6.61 24.38
N LEU A 372 -9.49 -5.80 25.42
CA LEU A 372 -10.43 -4.66 25.44
C LEU A 372 -10.06 -3.57 24.42
N PHE A 373 -8.76 -3.26 24.33
CA PHE A 373 -8.24 -2.11 23.59
C PHE A 373 -7.99 -2.35 22.09
N SER A 374 -7.96 -3.60 21.66
CA SER A 374 -7.22 -3.94 20.46
C SER A 374 -8.10 -4.42 19.30
N ASN A 375 -9.29 -4.96 19.58
CA ASN A 375 -10.15 -5.62 18.58
C ASN A 375 -9.35 -6.54 17.63
N ILE A 376 -8.21 -7.08 18.11
CA ILE A 376 -7.27 -7.82 17.26
C ILE A 376 -7.90 -9.15 16.88
N PRO A 377 -7.98 -9.50 15.58
CA PRO A 377 -8.52 -10.78 15.15
C PRO A 377 -7.74 -11.97 15.74
N LYS A 378 -8.39 -13.12 15.89
CA LYS A 378 -7.74 -14.36 16.35
C LYS A 378 -6.51 -14.66 15.47
N ASN A 379 -5.40 -15.07 16.10
CA ASN A 379 -4.11 -15.37 15.47
C ASN A 379 -3.38 -14.17 14.84
N CYS A 380 -3.81 -12.93 15.09
CA CYS A 380 -3.06 -11.73 14.76
C CYS A 380 -2.32 -11.18 15.99
N LEU A 381 -1.16 -10.54 15.78
CA LEU A 381 -0.37 -9.86 16.82
C LEU A 381 0.11 -8.50 16.31
N GLN A 382 0.45 -7.60 17.24
CA GLN A 382 1.08 -6.32 16.93
C GLN A 382 2.59 -6.49 16.76
N ILE A 383 3.06 -6.42 15.52
CA ILE A 383 4.49 -6.56 15.19
C ILE A 383 5.09 -5.18 14.95
N ARG A 384 6.20 -4.89 15.63
CA ARG A 384 6.93 -3.63 15.47
C ARG A 384 7.74 -3.64 14.18
N LYS A 385 7.68 -2.53 13.44
CA LYS A 385 8.44 -2.31 12.21
C LYS A 385 9.48 -1.23 12.43
N VAL A 386 10.65 -1.40 11.80
CA VAL A 386 11.75 -0.44 11.85
C VAL A 386 12.23 -0.18 10.44
N LEU A 387 12.24 1.10 10.06
CA LEU A 387 12.77 1.56 8.79
C LEU A 387 14.20 2.01 8.98
N ILE A 388 15.12 1.41 8.24
CA ILE A 388 16.52 1.83 8.18
C ILE A 388 16.74 2.54 6.85
N SER A 389 17.16 3.80 6.92
CA SER A 389 17.60 4.59 5.78
C SER A 389 19.05 5.04 5.98
N PRO A 390 19.74 5.55 4.94
CA PRO A 390 21.11 6.00 5.06
C PRO A 390 21.33 7.06 6.16
N CYS A 391 20.38 7.98 6.38
CA CYS A 391 20.54 9.03 7.38
C CYS A 391 19.90 8.72 8.75
N LYS A 392 18.96 7.76 8.87
CA LYS A 392 18.27 7.51 10.14
C LYS A 392 17.69 6.10 10.29
N ILE A 393 17.50 5.71 11.55
CA ILE A 393 16.63 4.59 11.96
C ILE A 393 15.31 5.18 12.45
N SER A 394 14.21 4.77 11.85
CA SER A 394 12.85 5.23 12.21
C SER A 394 12.05 4.07 12.79
N LEU A 395 11.65 4.20 14.05
CA LEU A 395 10.79 3.23 14.74
C LEU A 395 9.32 3.54 14.42
N LEU A 396 8.58 2.56 13.90
CA LEU A 396 7.21 2.75 13.43
C LEU A 396 6.18 2.22 14.44
N PRO A 397 4.94 2.72 14.39
CA PRO A 397 3.87 2.15 15.20
C PRO A 397 3.76 0.62 14.98
N PRO A 398 3.45 -0.17 16.04
CA PRO A 398 3.18 -1.59 15.88
C PRO A 398 2.01 -1.83 14.92
N GLU A 399 2.18 -2.70 13.92
CA GLU A 399 1.12 -3.04 12.96
C GLU A 399 0.50 -4.40 13.31
N VAL A 400 -0.83 -4.50 13.24
CA VAL A 400 -1.54 -5.77 13.41
C VAL A 400 -1.31 -6.64 12.18
N MET A 401 -0.69 -7.80 12.37
CA MET A 401 -0.39 -8.76 11.32
C MET A 401 -0.81 -10.16 11.74
N MET A 402 -1.25 -10.99 10.77
CA MET A 402 -1.40 -12.42 10.98
C MET A 402 -0.05 -13.03 11.41
N THR A 403 -0.07 -13.90 12.41
CA THR A 403 1.14 -14.51 12.94
C THR A 403 1.73 -15.56 12.00
N ASN A 404 3.03 -15.79 12.17
CA ASN A 404 3.74 -16.90 11.56
C ASN A 404 4.27 -17.85 12.65
N ARG A 405 4.80 -19.01 12.21
CA ARG A 405 5.27 -20.08 13.11
C ARG A 405 6.32 -19.60 14.11
N VAL A 406 7.26 -18.77 13.67
CA VAL A 406 8.36 -18.25 14.52
C VAL A 406 7.82 -17.28 15.56
N VAL A 407 7.03 -16.28 15.13
CA VAL A 407 6.48 -15.27 16.05
C VAL A 407 5.51 -15.89 17.06
N ARG A 408 4.73 -16.90 16.66
CA ARG A 408 3.87 -17.66 17.61
C ARG A 408 4.67 -18.35 18.70
N LYS A 409 5.84 -18.92 18.38
CA LYS A 409 6.67 -19.66 19.35
C LYS A 409 7.44 -18.73 20.29
N PHE A 410 8.00 -17.63 19.78
CA PHE A 410 8.91 -16.76 20.53
C PHE A 410 8.30 -15.43 20.98
N GLY A 411 7.06 -15.10 20.58
CA GLY A 411 6.30 -13.93 21.02
C GLY A 411 6.59 -12.64 20.22
N GLU A 412 5.63 -11.70 20.20
CA GLU A 412 5.77 -10.47 19.40
C GLU A 412 6.81 -9.48 19.96
N ASN A 413 7.00 -9.44 21.28
CA ASN A 413 7.98 -8.54 21.92
C ASN A 413 9.43 -8.95 21.71
N SER A 414 9.66 -10.14 21.14
CA SER A 414 10.97 -10.65 20.78
C SER A 414 11.35 -10.40 19.33
N CYS A 415 10.37 -10.00 18.51
CA CYS A 415 10.51 -9.87 17.07
C CYS A 415 10.40 -8.42 16.62
N ILE A 416 11.27 -8.00 15.71
CA ILE A 416 11.14 -6.75 14.96
C ILE A 416 11.30 -7.05 13.47
N ARG A 417 10.45 -6.43 12.64
CA ARG A 417 10.60 -6.45 11.18
C ARG A 417 11.37 -5.22 10.74
N ILE A 418 12.51 -5.42 10.10
CA ILE A 418 13.32 -4.34 9.52
C ILE A 418 13.00 -4.21 8.03
N ILE A 419 12.92 -2.97 7.56
CA ILE A 419 12.75 -2.63 6.15
C ILE A 419 13.80 -1.57 5.78
N PHE A 420 14.54 -1.81 4.70
CA PHE A 420 15.55 -0.89 4.18
C PHE A 420 14.94 0.00 3.09
N ARG A 421 15.10 1.32 3.23
CA ARG A 421 14.57 2.35 2.30
C ARG A 421 15.59 3.46 2.07
N ASP A 422 15.41 4.25 1.02
CA ASP A 422 16.12 5.52 0.88
C ASP A 422 15.44 6.59 1.77
N ASP A 423 16.10 7.73 1.99
CA ASP A 423 15.62 8.77 2.92
C ASP A 423 14.31 9.44 2.45
N ASP A 424 13.95 9.31 1.17
CA ASP A 424 12.66 9.77 0.61
C ASP A 424 11.50 8.78 0.85
N GLY A 425 11.75 7.70 1.59
CA GLY A 425 10.82 6.60 1.81
C GLY A 425 10.72 5.62 0.64
N GLY A 426 11.42 5.88 -0.46
CA GLY A 426 11.45 5.04 -1.65
C GLY A 426 12.27 3.77 -1.47
N ARG A 427 12.16 2.86 -2.46
CA ARG A 427 13.04 1.70 -2.53
C ARG A 427 14.48 2.12 -2.78
N ILE A 428 15.40 1.36 -2.22
CA ILE A 428 16.83 1.53 -2.49
C ILE A 428 17.08 1.15 -3.95
N HIS A 429 17.57 2.11 -4.72
CA HIS A 429 18.07 1.90 -6.07
C HIS A 429 19.54 2.31 -6.11
N ILE A 430 20.46 1.41 -6.45
CA ILE A 430 21.91 1.74 -6.51
C ILE A 430 22.17 2.96 -7.39
N ARG A 431 21.48 3.06 -8.54
CA ARG A 431 21.60 4.22 -9.46
C ARG A 431 21.16 5.54 -8.82
N GLY A 432 20.40 5.50 -7.73
CA GLY A 432 20.08 6.67 -6.90
C GLY A 432 21.29 7.16 -6.10
N PHE A 433 22.24 6.27 -5.78
CA PHE A 433 23.46 6.60 -5.04
C PHE A 433 24.60 7.08 -5.97
N TYR A 434 24.65 6.55 -7.20
CA TYR A 434 25.71 6.84 -8.16
C TYR A 434 25.16 7.07 -9.57
N ARG A 435 25.51 8.20 -10.20
CA ARG A 435 25.26 8.48 -11.62
C ARG A 435 26.52 8.25 -12.49
N THR A 436 27.25 7.17 -12.22
CA THR A 436 28.50 6.78 -12.90
C THR A 436 28.46 5.29 -13.29
N ARG A 437 29.42 4.89 -14.13
CA ARG A 437 29.57 3.54 -14.69
C ARG A 437 30.91 2.89 -14.32
N THR A 438 31.60 3.40 -13.30
CA THR A 438 32.98 3.03 -12.95
C THR A 438 33.11 2.56 -11.50
N ASP A 439 34.21 1.85 -11.28
CA ASP A 439 34.43 0.72 -10.39
C ASP A 439 34.66 0.94 -8.88
N GLU A 440 34.46 -0.18 -8.18
CA GLU A 440 34.98 -0.70 -6.90
C GLU A 440 35.06 0.15 -5.62
N ASP A 441 35.55 1.39 -5.61
CA ASP A 441 35.74 2.18 -4.36
C ASP A 441 34.41 2.68 -3.73
N ASP A 442 33.32 2.58 -4.51
CA ASP A 442 31.99 3.06 -4.17
C ASP A 442 31.08 1.96 -3.54
N LYS A 443 31.57 0.72 -3.37
CA LYS A 443 30.80 -0.40 -2.79
C LYS A 443 30.48 -0.22 -1.30
N ASN A 444 31.28 0.55 -0.55
CA ASN A 444 31.27 0.58 0.92
C ASN A 444 30.05 1.30 1.53
N LEU A 445 29.54 2.37 0.92
CA LEU A 445 28.53 3.20 1.58
C LEU A 445 27.17 2.49 1.69
N ILE A 446 26.76 1.76 0.64
CA ILE A 446 25.52 0.96 0.66
C ILE A 446 25.72 -0.33 1.47
N SER A 447 26.91 -0.93 1.40
CA SER A 447 27.20 -2.11 2.22
C SER A 447 27.15 -1.79 3.69
N ASP A 448 27.67 -0.65 4.14
CA ASP A 448 27.75 -0.36 5.58
C ASP A 448 26.37 -0.23 6.22
N PHE A 449 25.40 0.49 5.63
CA PHE A 449 24.08 0.65 6.26
C PHE A 449 23.17 -0.59 6.12
N ILE A 450 23.47 -1.53 5.21
CA ILE A 450 22.70 -2.78 5.03
C ILE A 450 23.35 -3.96 5.76
N ILE A 451 24.66 -4.16 5.55
CA ILE A 451 25.42 -5.28 6.13
C ILE A 451 25.61 -5.10 7.63
N ASN A 452 25.94 -3.88 8.11
CA ASN A 452 26.21 -3.67 9.54
C ASN A 452 25.00 -4.07 10.42
N PRO A 453 23.75 -3.65 10.14
CA PRO A 453 22.60 -4.16 10.88
C PRO A 453 22.45 -5.68 10.80
N LEU A 454 22.67 -6.30 9.63
CA LEU A 454 22.53 -7.74 9.46
C LEU A 454 23.59 -8.54 10.24
N LEU A 455 24.81 -8.03 10.38
CA LEU A 455 25.90 -8.70 11.11
C LEU A 455 25.87 -8.41 12.62
N ASN A 456 25.76 -7.14 12.98
CA ASN A 456 25.96 -6.68 14.36
C ASN A 456 24.65 -6.50 15.14
N GLY A 457 23.51 -6.59 14.45
CA GLY A 457 22.20 -6.32 15.03
C GLY A 457 21.92 -4.83 15.21
N ILE A 458 20.76 -4.52 15.80
CA ILE A 458 20.37 -3.17 16.20
C ILE A 458 19.90 -3.15 17.65
N THR A 459 20.16 -2.06 18.36
CA THR A 459 19.70 -1.88 19.74
C THR A 459 18.53 -0.91 19.76
N ILE A 460 17.40 -1.35 20.32
CA ILE A 460 16.19 -0.54 20.51
C ILE A 460 15.67 -0.75 21.91
N ALA A 461 15.40 0.32 22.64
CA ALA A 461 14.88 0.31 24.01
C ALA A 461 15.70 -0.62 24.95
N ASN A 462 17.04 -0.53 24.86
CA ASN A 462 18.03 -1.39 25.53
C ASN A 462 17.98 -2.89 25.19
N CYS A 463 17.21 -3.29 24.17
CA CYS A 463 17.18 -4.67 23.68
C CYS A 463 17.99 -4.77 22.39
N LYS A 464 18.93 -5.73 22.33
CA LYS A 464 19.68 -6.03 21.11
C LYS A 464 18.90 -7.05 20.26
N TYR A 465 18.59 -6.67 19.03
CA TYR A 465 17.92 -7.51 18.04
C TYR A 465 18.92 -7.91 16.96
N ASN A 466 19.08 -9.20 16.74
CA ASN A 466 20.00 -9.78 15.77
C ASN A 466 19.24 -10.35 14.57
N PHE A 467 19.89 -10.39 13.41
CA PHE A 467 19.29 -10.88 12.18
C PHE A 467 18.94 -12.38 12.28
N LEU A 468 17.69 -12.74 11.99
CA LEU A 468 17.25 -14.14 11.95
C LEU A 468 17.18 -14.69 10.52
N GLY A 469 16.41 -14.04 9.65
CA GLY A 469 16.11 -14.50 8.30
C GLY A 469 15.08 -13.64 7.59
N TRP A 470 14.69 -14.02 6.37
CA TRP A 470 13.65 -13.38 5.59
C TRP A 470 12.85 -14.40 4.78
N SER A 471 11.63 -14.04 4.39
CA SER A 471 10.87 -14.72 3.34
C SER A 471 11.11 -14.09 1.96
N ASN A 472 10.69 -14.77 0.89
CA ASN A 472 10.81 -14.25 -0.47
C ASN A 472 10.05 -12.93 -0.67
N SER A 473 8.89 -12.76 -0.04
CA SER A 473 8.12 -11.51 -0.10
C SER A 473 8.85 -10.38 0.63
N GLN A 474 9.41 -10.65 1.80
CA GLN A 474 10.18 -9.66 2.56
C GLN A 474 11.45 -9.24 1.82
N MET A 475 12.19 -10.18 1.22
CA MET A 475 13.39 -9.83 0.46
C MET A 475 13.08 -8.96 -0.77
N ARG A 476 12.00 -9.28 -1.51
CA ARG A 476 11.47 -8.40 -2.59
C ARG A 476 10.99 -7.04 -2.11
N ASP A 477 10.66 -6.93 -0.83
CA ASP A 477 10.32 -5.69 -0.14
C ASP A 477 11.53 -5.02 0.54
N HIS A 478 12.74 -5.56 0.35
CA HIS A 478 13.98 -5.14 1.02
C HIS A 478 13.86 -5.16 2.56
N GLY A 479 13.26 -6.21 3.11
CA GLY A 479 13.06 -6.38 4.55
C GLY A 479 13.48 -7.76 5.08
N ALA A 480 13.61 -7.85 6.40
CA ALA A 480 14.03 -9.05 7.13
C ALA A 480 13.48 -9.08 8.57
N TYR A 481 13.51 -10.26 9.18
CA TYR A 481 13.16 -10.45 10.59
C TYR A 481 14.40 -10.45 11.48
N PHE A 482 14.27 -9.75 12.60
CA PHE A 482 15.27 -9.65 13.65
C PHE A 482 14.67 -10.10 14.97
N PHE A 483 15.48 -10.78 15.79
CA PHE A 483 15.06 -11.33 17.07
C PHE A 483 16.06 -11.01 18.17
N LYS A 484 15.55 -10.76 19.37
CA LYS A 484 16.37 -10.68 20.58
C LYS A 484 16.48 -12.06 21.24
N ASP A 485 17.47 -12.20 22.11
CA ASP A 485 17.59 -13.39 22.97
C ASP A 485 16.30 -13.55 23.78
N THR A 486 15.66 -14.72 23.65
CA THR A 486 14.29 -14.92 24.13
C THR A 486 14.19 -16.16 25.01
N GLU A 487 13.61 -16.02 26.20
CA GLU A 487 13.25 -17.18 27.02
C GLU A 487 11.99 -17.85 26.45
N ALA A 488 12.09 -19.13 26.09
CA ALA A 488 10.96 -19.93 25.64
C ALA A 488 11.09 -21.38 26.14
N LEU A 489 9.99 -22.13 26.12
CA LEU A 489 9.98 -23.55 26.45
C LEU A 489 10.70 -24.36 25.36
N ASP A 490 11.73 -25.08 25.77
CA ASP A 490 12.47 -26.02 24.94
C ASP A 490 11.59 -27.25 24.65
N PRO A 491 11.31 -27.57 23.38
CA PRO A 491 10.47 -28.72 23.02
C PRO A 491 11.04 -30.07 23.49
N ASP A 492 12.37 -30.19 23.59
CA ASP A 492 13.03 -31.47 23.85
C ASP A 492 13.12 -31.77 25.35
N THR A 493 13.31 -30.73 26.15
CA THR A 493 13.49 -30.87 27.61
C THR A 493 12.27 -30.45 28.42
N GLY A 494 11.33 -29.72 27.82
CA GLY A 494 10.19 -29.11 28.52
C GLY A 494 10.57 -27.98 29.47
N THR A 495 11.85 -27.60 29.54
CA THR A 495 12.36 -26.54 30.42
C THR A 495 12.45 -25.19 29.70
N LYS A 496 12.42 -24.09 30.45
CA LYS A 496 12.67 -22.77 29.88
C LYS A 496 14.15 -22.59 29.57
N LYS A 497 14.45 -22.22 28.33
CA LYS A 497 15.80 -21.93 27.84
C LYS A 497 15.81 -20.59 27.11
N ILE A 498 16.93 -19.87 27.18
CA ILE A 498 17.17 -18.69 26.35
C ILE A 498 17.60 -19.13 24.95
N PHE A 499 16.77 -18.82 23.96
CA PHE A 499 17.04 -19.06 22.55
C PHE A 499 17.79 -17.89 21.93
N LYS A 500 18.96 -18.18 21.37
CA LYS A 500 19.72 -17.25 20.52
C LYS A 500 19.39 -17.51 19.05
N ILE A 501 19.84 -16.63 18.14
CA ILE A 501 19.63 -16.78 16.70
C ILE A 501 19.99 -18.19 16.16
N PRO A 502 21.15 -18.80 16.49
CA PRO A 502 21.47 -20.14 16.03
C PRO A 502 20.51 -21.21 16.56
N ASP A 503 20.02 -21.07 17.79
CA ASP A 503 19.02 -21.97 18.37
C ASP A 503 17.68 -21.86 17.65
N ILE A 504 17.24 -20.63 17.35
CA ILE A 504 16.00 -20.39 16.61
C ILE A 504 16.11 -20.98 15.20
N ARG A 505 17.22 -20.77 14.48
CA ARG A 505 17.42 -21.34 13.14
C ARG A 505 17.43 -22.87 13.14
N ARG A 506 18.05 -23.48 14.15
CA ARG A 506 18.03 -24.94 14.35
C ARG A 506 16.63 -25.47 14.66
N TRP A 507 15.85 -24.73 15.45
CA TRP A 507 14.44 -25.05 15.69
C TRP A 507 13.58 -24.91 14.42
N MET A 508 13.88 -23.93 13.56
CA MET A 508 13.16 -23.73 12.28
C MET A 508 13.33 -24.90 11.31
N GLY A 509 14.43 -25.65 11.39
CA GLY A 509 14.66 -26.87 10.62
C GLY A 509 16.11 -27.27 10.43
N ASP A 510 16.29 -28.48 9.91
CA ASP A 510 17.58 -28.96 9.44
C ASP A 510 17.81 -28.51 8.01
N PHE A 511 18.71 -27.54 7.87
CA PHE A 511 19.10 -26.97 6.59
C PHE A 511 20.48 -27.43 6.13
N THR A 512 21.15 -28.34 6.86
CA THR A 512 22.53 -28.79 6.57
C THR A 512 22.66 -29.47 5.20
N LYS A 513 21.61 -30.16 4.74
CA LYS A 513 21.53 -30.75 3.39
C LYS A 513 21.44 -29.71 2.28
N CYS A 514 21.11 -28.46 2.59
CA CYS A 514 20.93 -27.39 1.61
C CYS A 514 22.25 -26.67 1.33
N LYS A 515 23.01 -27.18 0.35
CA LYS A 515 24.30 -26.57 -0.05
C LYS A 515 24.19 -25.22 -0.76
N SER A 516 22.99 -24.76 -1.12
CA SER A 516 22.80 -23.49 -1.82
C SER A 516 22.21 -22.45 -0.87
N LEU A 517 22.92 -21.34 -0.63
CA LEU A 517 22.49 -20.26 0.26
C LEU A 517 21.10 -19.69 -0.11
N PRO A 518 20.82 -19.31 -1.39
CA PRO A 518 19.50 -18.81 -1.78
C PRO A 518 18.37 -19.79 -1.47
N LYS A 519 18.57 -21.09 -1.79
CA LYS A 519 17.59 -22.14 -1.47
C LYS A 519 17.42 -22.31 0.04
N MET A 520 18.51 -22.24 0.80
CA MET A 520 18.49 -22.35 2.25
C MET A 520 17.64 -21.24 2.87
N MET A 521 17.90 -19.98 2.47
CA MET A 521 17.15 -18.82 2.94
C MET A 521 15.68 -18.88 2.52
N ALA A 522 15.39 -19.34 1.30
CA ALA A 522 14.01 -19.53 0.84
C ALA A 522 13.26 -20.61 1.65
N ARG A 523 13.96 -21.68 2.11
CA ARG A 523 13.41 -22.75 2.96
C ARG A 523 13.17 -22.25 4.39
N MET A 524 14.16 -21.62 5.02
CA MET A 524 13.99 -20.94 6.32
C MET A 524 12.83 -19.94 6.27
N GLY A 525 12.73 -19.19 5.16
CA GLY A 525 11.70 -18.20 4.92
C GLY A 525 10.26 -18.72 4.97
N GLN A 526 10.05 -20.04 4.79
CA GLN A 526 8.72 -20.64 4.84
C GLN A 526 8.11 -20.58 6.25
N CYS A 527 8.94 -20.61 7.30
CA CYS A 527 8.49 -20.46 8.69
C CYS A 527 7.93 -19.06 9.00
N PHE A 528 8.19 -18.08 8.13
CA PHE A 528 7.62 -16.74 8.21
C PHE A 528 6.31 -16.56 7.43
N THR A 529 5.79 -17.63 6.80
CA THR A 529 4.48 -17.59 6.14
C THR A 529 3.41 -17.31 7.19
N GLN A 530 2.52 -16.36 6.89
CA GLN A 530 1.33 -16.12 7.70
C GLN A 530 0.37 -17.29 7.56
N THR A 531 0.11 -17.98 8.66
CA THR A 531 -0.67 -19.23 8.67
C THR A 531 -1.52 -19.33 9.93
N GLN A 532 -2.68 -19.98 9.81
CA GLN A 532 -3.51 -20.35 10.95
C GLN A 532 -3.14 -21.76 11.42
N PRO A 533 -2.64 -21.95 12.65
CA PRO A 533 -2.46 -23.29 13.20
C PRO A 533 -3.84 -23.91 13.46
N VAL A 534 -4.05 -25.15 13.01
CA VAL A 534 -5.37 -25.80 13.04
C VAL A 534 -5.36 -27.03 13.94
N MET A 535 -4.47 -27.98 13.67
CA MET A 535 -4.47 -29.29 14.34
C MET A 535 -3.05 -29.81 14.48
N SER A 536 -2.76 -30.55 15.56
CA SER A 536 -1.53 -31.29 15.76
C SER A 536 -1.59 -32.65 15.03
N LEU A 537 -0.53 -33.01 14.30
CA LEU A 537 -0.43 -34.29 13.58
C LEU A 537 0.65 -35.18 14.19
N LYS A 538 0.31 -36.47 14.33
CA LYS A 538 1.23 -37.57 14.65
C LYS A 538 1.82 -38.15 13.37
N ASP A 539 2.92 -38.87 13.50
CA ASP A 539 3.56 -39.53 12.36
C ASP A 539 2.71 -40.66 11.76
N SER A 540 1.73 -41.20 12.50
CA SER A 540 0.72 -42.14 11.98
C SER A 540 -0.32 -41.48 11.08
N ASP A 541 -0.50 -40.16 11.18
CA ASP A 541 -1.60 -39.44 10.52
C ASP A 541 -1.27 -39.11 9.06
N TYR A 542 -0.01 -39.25 8.64
CA TYR A 542 0.42 -38.97 7.28
C TYR A 542 1.45 -39.96 6.75
N ILE A 543 1.51 -40.08 5.43
CA ILE A 543 2.58 -40.81 4.72
C ILE A 543 3.24 -39.91 3.67
N VAL A 544 4.44 -40.28 3.24
CA VAL A 544 5.14 -39.63 2.12
C VAL A 544 5.22 -40.58 0.95
N VAL A 545 4.67 -40.17 -0.20
CA VAL A 545 4.64 -40.94 -1.45
C VAL A 545 5.53 -40.31 -2.52
N ASP A 546 5.83 -41.08 -3.57
CA ASP A 546 6.61 -40.60 -4.71
C ASP A 546 5.83 -39.60 -5.57
N ASP A 547 6.58 -38.70 -6.20
CA ASP A 547 6.05 -37.80 -7.21
C ASP A 547 5.76 -38.52 -8.53
N VAL A 548 4.82 -37.98 -9.29
CA VAL A 548 4.44 -38.46 -10.61
C VAL A 548 5.29 -37.75 -11.65
N TYR A 549 6.06 -38.51 -12.43
CA TYR A 549 6.91 -37.99 -13.49
C TYR A 549 6.47 -38.45 -14.87
N GLY A 550 6.61 -37.58 -15.87
CA GLY A 550 6.31 -37.88 -17.26
C GLY A 550 7.01 -36.93 -18.23
N GLY A 551 7.03 -37.29 -19.51
CA GLY A 551 7.66 -36.47 -20.54
C GLY A 551 9.15 -36.18 -20.30
N TYR A 552 9.72 -35.34 -21.17
CA TYR A 552 11.12 -34.93 -21.09
C TYR A 552 11.25 -33.46 -21.49
N ASN A 553 11.96 -32.69 -20.68
CA ASN A 553 12.35 -31.32 -20.97
C ASN A 553 13.52 -31.32 -21.98
N LYS A 554 13.85 -30.14 -22.53
CA LYS A 554 14.91 -29.98 -23.54
C LYS A 554 16.30 -30.39 -23.04
N ASP A 555 16.51 -30.39 -21.73
CA ASP A 555 17.74 -30.82 -21.06
C ASP A 555 17.77 -32.33 -20.74
N GLY A 556 16.71 -33.07 -21.10
CA GLY A 556 16.57 -34.51 -20.82
C GLY A 556 16.03 -34.85 -19.43
N SER A 557 15.72 -33.86 -18.59
CA SER A 557 15.07 -34.10 -17.29
C SER A 557 13.58 -34.43 -17.45
N ARG A 558 13.02 -35.28 -16.58
CA ARG A 558 11.58 -35.59 -16.58
C ARG A 558 10.78 -34.48 -15.91
N TYR A 559 9.60 -34.16 -16.43
CA TYR A 559 8.69 -33.22 -15.78
C TYR A 559 7.98 -33.88 -14.59
N CYS A 560 7.81 -33.12 -13.51
CA CYS A 560 7.00 -33.52 -12.36
C CYS A 560 5.55 -33.02 -12.56
N PHE A 561 4.60 -33.94 -12.63
CA PHE A 561 3.17 -33.63 -12.78
C PHE A 561 2.49 -33.36 -11.43
N SER A 562 3.12 -33.78 -10.33
CA SER A 562 2.59 -33.65 -8.98
C SER A 562 3.31 -32.64 -8.09
N ASP A 563 4.13 -31.75 -8.66
CA ASP A 563 5.00 -30.85 -7.89
C ASP A 563 4.18 -29.96 -6.94
N GLY A 564 4.33 -30.20 -5.64
CA GLY A 564 3.68 -29.41 -4.60
C GLY A 564 2.26 -29.85 -4.21
N CYS A 565 1.71 -30.91 -4.80
CA CYS A 565 0.36 -31.38 -4.49
C CYS A 565 0.35 -32.72 -3.72
N GLY A 566 -0.57 -32.86 -2.77
CA GLY A 566 -0.85 -34.09 -2.03
C GLY A 566 -2.35 -34.28 -1.83
N THR A 567 -2.74 -35.24 -1.00
CA THR A 567 -4.16 -35.53 -0.73
C THR A 567 -4.47 -35.65 0.76
N ILE A 568 -5.73 -35.38 1.11
CA ILE A 568 -6.27 -35.40 2.48
C ILE A 568 -7.60 -36.17 2.49
N SER A 569 -7.86 -36.95 3.53
CA SER A 569 -9.11 -37.66 3.70
C SER A 569 -10.29 -36.70 3.89
N MET A 570 -11.50 -37.14 3.49
CA MET A 570 -12.71 -36.34 3.68
C MET A 570 -12.99 -36.06 5.18
N THR A 571 -12.71 -37.02 6.05
CA THR A 571 -12.91 -36.87 7.50
C THR A 571 -12.00 -35.79 8.09
N MET A 572 -10.71 -35.80 7.72
CA MET A 572 -9.77 -34.77 8.16
C MET A 572 -10.11 -33.40 7.56
N ALA A 573 -10.47 -33.33 6.28
CA ALA A 573 -10.90 -32.09 5.64
C ALA A 573 -12.12 -31.45 6.32
N THR A 574 -13.08 -32.28 6.76
CA THR A 574 -14.25 -31.84 7.53
C THR A 574 -13.85 -31.25 8.88
N ALA A 575 -12.96 -31.93 9.61
CA ALA A 575 -12.44 -31.43 10.89
C ALA A 575 -11.68 -30.09 10.72
N LEU A 576 -10.91 -29.92 9.64
CA LEU A 576 -10.25 -28.65 9.34
C LEU A 576 -11.26 -27.52 9.08
N ALA A 577 -12.33 -27.79 8.32
CA ALA A 577 -13.38 -26.82 8.04
C ALA A 577 -14.08 -26.34 9.33
N GLU A 578 -14.40 -27.26 10.24
CA GLU A 578 -15.01 -26.94 11.53
C GLU A 578 -14.11 -26.06 12.41
N ILE A 579 -12.82 -26.38 12.53
CA ILE A 579 -11.86 -25.58 13.32
C ILE A 579 -11.67 -24.18 12.71
N LEU A 580 -11.68 -24.09 11.38
CA LEU A 580 -11.59 -22.84 10.65
C LEU A 580 -12.93 -22.06 10.62
N LYS A 581 -14.02 -22.65 11.12
CA LYS A 581 -15.39 -22.11 11.08
C LYS A 581 -15.86 -21.79 9.64
N ILE A 582 -15.66 -22.74 8.74
CA ILE A 582 -16.13 -22.67 7.35
C ILE A 582 -17.43 -23.48 7.25
N ASP A 583 -18.47 -22.90 6.64
CA ASP A 583 -19.80 -23.53 6.54
C ASP A 583 -19.90 -24.67 5.51
N TYR A 584 -18.78 -25.00 4.86
CA TYR A 584 -18.65 -26.06 3.85
C TYR A 584 -17.27 -26.72 3.99
N VAL A 585 -17.07 -27.86 3.30
CA VAL A 585 -15.76 -28.54 3.26
C VAL A 585 -15.01 -28.15 1.97
N PRO A 586 -13.94 -27.35 2.04
CA PRO A 586 -13.13 -27.01 0.87
C PRO A 586 -12.53 -28.25 0.19
N SER A 587 -12.47 -28.21 -1.14
CA SER A 587 -11.81 -29.23 -1.97
C SER A 587 -10.30 -29.27 -1.74
N VAL A 588 -9.71 -28.12 -1.39
CA VAL A 588 -8.26 -27.94 -1.29
C VAL A 588 -7.91 -27.04 -0.12
N PHE A 589 -6.84 -27.41 0.58
CA PHE A 589 -6.18 -26.56 1.57
C PHE A 589 -4.72 -26.34 1.15
N GLN A 590 -4.28 -25.08 1.09
CA GLN A 590 -2.87 -24.75 1.01
C GLN A 590 -2.28 -24.78 2.42
N ILE A 591 -1.24 -25.59 2.62
CA ILE A 591 -0.75 -25.93 3.96
C ILE A 591 0.74 -25.67 4.15
N ARG A 592 1.13 -25.53 5.42
CA ARG A 592 2.49 -25.63 5.91
C ARG A 592 2.48 -26.60 7.09
N PHE A 593 3.35 -27.61 7.05
CA PHE A 593 3.49 -28.58 8.13
C PHE A 593 4.93 -29.04 8.19
N LYS A 594 5.64 -28.88 9.32
CA LYS A 594 7.07 -29.21 9.39
C LYS A 594 7.83 -28.53 8.22
N GLY A 595 8.58 -29.29 7.42
CA GLY A 595 9.18 -28.83 6.16
C GLY A 595 8.34 -29.06 4.90
N PHE A 596 7.10 -29.55 5.03
CA PHE A 596 6.15 -29.71 3.93
C PHE A 596 5.50 -28.37 3.56
N LYS A 597 5.51 -28.07 2.26
CA LYS A 597 4.85 -26.94 1.62
C LYS A 597 4.09 -27.42 0.39
N GLY A 598 2.84 -26.99 0.26
CA GLY A 598 2.06 -27.22 -0.94
C GLY A 598 0.56 -27.13 -0.68
N ILE A 599 -0.20 -27.83 -1.51
CA ILE A 599 -1.64 -28.05 -1.34
C ILE A 599 -1.95 -29.50 -1.02
N VAL A 600 -3.05 -29.73 -0.31
CA VAL A 600 -3.67 -31.05 -0.14
C VAL A 600 -5.10 -31.00 -0.64
N SER A 601 -5.44 -31.93 -1.53
CA SER A 601 -6.76 -32.04 -2.15
C SER A 601 -7.57 -33.19 -1.53
N VAL A 602 -8.90 -33.02 -1.44
CA VAL A 602 -9.75 -34.04 -0.84
C VAL A 602 -9.78 -35.31 -1.70
N ASP A 603 -9.38 -36.42 -1.10
CA ASP A 603 -9.44 -37.76 -1.68
C ASP A 603 -10.38 -38.63 -0.83
N LYS A 604 -11.51 -39.03 -1.45
CA LYS A 604 -12.54 -39.85 -0.81
C LYS A 604 -12.10 -41.31 -0.60
N THR A 605 -11.00 -41.74 -1.20
CA THR A 605 -10.51 -43.12 -1.10
C THR A 605 -9.70 -43.38 0.18
N ILE A 606 -9.07 -42.34 0.74
CA ILE A 606 -8.27 -42.44 1.97
C ILE A 606 -9.16 -42.85 3.14
N GLY A 607 -8.74 -43.89 3.86
CA GLY A 607 -9.44 -44.41 5.03
C GLY A 607 -10.54 -45.45 4.71
N ARG A 608 -10.85 -45.71 3.44
CA ARG A 608 -11.83 -46.77 3.06
C ARG A 608 -11.27 -48.18 3.21
N ASN A 609 -9.94 -48.34 3.10
CA ASN A 609 -9.27 -49.65 3.11
C ASN A 609 -8.61 -49.98 4.47
N GLY A 610 -9.11 -49.40 5.57
CA GLY A 610 -8.51 -49.59 6.91
C GLY A 610 -7.16 -48.87 7.09
N GLU A 611 -6.85 -47.91 6.22
CA GLU A 611 -5.65 -47.08 6.30
C GLU A 611 -5.68 -46.23 7.57
N THR A 612 -4.57 -46.20 8.31
CA THR A 612 -4.46 -45.44 9.58
C THR A 612 -4.12 -43.98 9.37
N TYR A 613 -3.64 -43.60 8.19
CA TYR A 613 -3.24 -42.24 7.86
C TYR A 613 -4.39 -41.45 7.22
N SER A 614 -4.37 -40.13 7.39
CA SER A 614 -5.36 -39.20 6.85
C SER A 614 -4.81 -38.28 5.76
N ILE A 615 -3.48 -38.21 5.58
CA ILE A 615 -2.84 -37.30 4.61
C ILE A 615 -1.75 -38.04 3.83
N LYS A 616 -1.70 -37.84 2.50
CA LYS A 616 -0.58 -38.26 1.65
C LYS A 616 0.19 -37.02 1.21
N PHE A 617 1.40 -36.85 1.74
CA PHE A 617 2.34 -35.87 1.23
C PHE A 617 3.20 -36.46 0.13
N ARG A 618 3.75 -35.62 -0.75
CA ARG A 618 4.72 -36.02 -1.77
C ARG A 618 6.13 -35.56 -1.46
N LYS A 619 7.13 -36.24 -2.04
CA LYS A 619 8.55 -35.87 -1.92
C LYS A 619 8.81 -34.41 -2.32
N SER A 620 8.18 -33.93 -3.40
CA SER A 620 8.26 -32.54 -3.86
C SER A 620 7.76 -31.54 -2.81
N GLN A 621 6.81 -31.91 -1.95
CA GLN A 621 6.31 -31.05 -0.89
C GLN A 621 7.31 -30.89 0.26
N MET A 622 8.16 -31.90 0.52
CA MET A 622 9.18 -31.86 1.58
C MET A 622 10.36 -30.98 1.15
N LYS A 623 10.41 -29.74 1.64
CA LYS A 623 11.46 -28.79 1.26
C LYS A 623 12.70 -28.87 2.16
N PHE A 624 12.56 -29.29 3.42
CA PHE A 624 13.65 -29.49 4.38
C PHE A 624 13.21 -30.44 5.49
N ASP A 625 14.15 -31.05 6.20
CA ASP A 625 13.85 -31.97 7.30
C ASP A 625 13.69 -31.20 8.62
N MET A 626 12.96 -31.78 9.57
CA MET A 626 12.91 -31.27 10.95
C MET A 626 13.86 -32.07 11.83
N PRO A 627 14.46 -31.45 12.87
CA PRO A 627 15.14 -32.21 13.92
C PRO A 627 14.16 -33.21 14.56
N VAL A 628 14.65 -34.39 14.92
CA VAL A 628 13.89 -35.37 15.69
C VAL A 628 13.60 -34.75 17.05
N THR A 629 12.36 -34.31 17.25
CA THR A 629 11.89 -33.76 18.52
C THR A 629 10.67 -34.58 18.94
N ASN A 630 10.56 -34.85 20.25
CA ASN A 630 9.50 -35.70 20.84
C ASN A 630 8.11 -35.02 20.85
N GLY A 631 7.89 -34.03 19.98
CA GLY A 631 6.77 -33.09 20.05
C GLY A 631 5.78 -33.20 18.90
N GLU A 632 4.52 -32.99 19.25
CA GLU A 632 3.39 -32.78 18.35
C GLU A 632 3.57 -31.52 17.49
N ALA A 633 3.55 -31.66 16.16
CA ALA A 633 3.70 -30.56 15.21
C ALA A 633 2.34 -30.14 14.64
N TYR A 634 2.11 -28.83 14.51
CA TYR A 634 0.84 -28.31 14.00
C TYR A 634 0.82 -28.23 12.48
N LEU A 635 -0.26 -28.73 11.88
CA LEU A 635 -0.69 -28.42 10.53
C LEU A 635 -1.24 -26.98 10.50
N GLU A 636 -0.69 -26.18 9.58
CA GLU A 636 -1.03 -24.77 9.46
C GLU A 636 -1.65 -24.51 8.09
N VAL A 637 -2.82 -23.88 8.05
CA VAL A 637 -3.53 -23.54 6.81
C VAL A 637 -3.20 -22.10 6.40
N VAL A 638 -2.82 -21.92 5.13
CA VAL A 638 -2.52 -20.63 4.51
C VAL A 638 -3.79 -20.04 3.89
N LYS A 639 -4.48 -20.84 3.07
CA LYS A 639 -5.68 -20.50 2.30
C LYS A 639 -6.38 -21.81 1.90
N TYR A 640 -7.62 -21.73 1.45
CA TYR A 640 -8.44 -22.86 1.01
C TYR A 640 -9.23 -22.52 -0.26
N SER A 641 -9.76 -23.53 -0.95
CA SER A 641 -10.57 -23.33 -2.17
C SER A 641 -11.89 -22.63 -1.88
N MET A 642 -12.17 -21.56 -2.61
CA MET A 642 -13.42 -20.79 -2.58
C MET A 642 -13.62 -20.07 -3.92
N PRO A 643 -14.84 -19.66 -4.29
CA PRO A 643 -15.08 -18.84 -5.48
C PRO A 643 -14.26 -17.55 -5.45
N ALA A 644 -13.48 -17.28 -6.49
CA ALA A 644 -12.61 -16.10 -6.53
C ALA A 644 -12.68 -15.29 -7.83
N VAL A 645 -12.75 -13.96 -7.63
CA VAL A 645 -12.40 -12.84 -8.52
C VAL A 645 -11.37 -13.15 -9.61
N ALA A 646 -11.71 -13.28 -10.90
CA ALA A 646 -10.71 -13.18 -11.98
C ALA A 646 -10.57 -11.72 -12.44
N CYS A 647 -9.34 -11.27 -12.71
CA CYS A 647 -9.09 -9.89 -13.14
C CYS A 647 -8.22 -9.84 -14.41
N PHE A 648 -8.59 -8.97 -15.35
CA PHE A 648 -7.75 -8.55 -16.46
C PHE A 648 -6.55 -7.74 -15.94
N ASN A 649 -5.43 -7.85 -16.64
CA ASN A 649 -4.29 -6.98 -16.45
C ASN A 649 -3.67 -6.61 -17.80
N ARG A 650 -2.70 -5.68 -17.78
CA ARG A 650 -2.02 -5.21 -18.99
C ARG A 650 -1.48 -6.36 -19.84
N GLN A 651 -0.85 -7.35 -19.22
CA GLN A 651 -0.23 -8.46 -19.93
C GLN A 651 -1.27 -9.35 -20.62
N LEU A 652 -2.33 -9.73 -19.92
CA LEU A 652 -3.39 -10.55 -20.49
C LEU A 652 -4.10 -9.84 -21.65
N ILE A 653 -4.39 -8.54 -21.50
CA ILE A 653 -5.00 -7.73 -22.57
C ILE A 653 -4.10 -7.73 -23.82
N VAL A 654 -2.79 -7.55 -23.64
CA VAL A 654 -1.81 -7.55 -24.74
C VAL A 654 -1.74 -8.92 -25.42
N ILE A 655 -1.76 -10.03 -24.67
CA ILE A 655 -1.77 -11.38 -25.24
C ILE A 655 -3.07 -11.63 -26.01
N LEU A 656 -4.24 -11.37 -25.42
CA LEU A 656 -5.54 -11.58 -26.05
C LEU A 656 -5.69 -10.80 -27.36
N ASP A 657 -5.32 -9.51 -27.36
CA ASP A 657 -5.35 -8.65 -28.53
C ASP A 657 -4.46 -9.20 -29.65
N GLN A 658 -3.18 -9.43 -29.37
CA GLN A 658 -2.22 -9.72 -30.43
C GLN A 658 -2.28 -11.17 -30.92
N VAL A 659 -2.54 -12.15 -30.05
CA VAL A 659 -2.75 -13.55 -30.47
C VAL A 659 -4.04 -13.65 -31.29
N GLY A 660 -5.11 -12.98 -30.86
CA GLY A 660 -6.38 -12.97 -31.58
C GLY A 660 -6.24 -12.47 -33.02
N TYR A 661 -5.55 -11.34 -33.22
CA TYR A 661 -5.30 -10.79 -34.56
C TYR A 661 -4.31 -11.62 -35.39
N LYS A 662 -3.34 -12.29 -34.75
CA LYS A 662 -2.44 -13.22 -35.46
C LYS A 662 -3.20 -14.40 -36.05
N GLN A 663 -4.14 -14.98 -35.31
CA GLN A 663 -4.89 -16.14 -35.78
C GLN A 663 -5.82 -15.77 -36.93
N CYS A 664 -6.69 -14.76 -36.76
CA CYS A 664 -7.42 -14.14 -37.86
C CYS A 664 -8.11 -12.83 -37.44
N LEU A 665 -8.46 -12.01 -38.43
CA LEU A 665 -9.17 -10.73 -38.21
C LEU A 665 -10.49 -10.89 -37.44
N ARG A 666 -11.25 -11.97 -37.68
CA ARG A 666 -12.53 -12.21 -37.00
C ARG A 666 -12.35 -12.43 -35.50
N VAL A 667 -11.37 -13.25 -35.10
CA VAL A 667 -11.08 -13.54 -33.69
C VAL A 667 -10.56 -12.28 -33.01
N GLY A 668 -9.54 -11.62 -33.59
CA GLY A 668 -9.02 -10.36 -33.05
C GLY A 668 -10.08 -9.27 -32.90
N SER A 669 -10.96 -9.09 -33.89
CA SER A 669 -12.06 -8.12 -33.80
C SER A 669 -13.09 -8.47 -32.72
N THR A 670 -13.41 -9.75 -32.56
CA THR A 670 -14.38 -10.23 -31.54
C THR A 670 -13.82 -10.01 -30.13
N ILE A 671 -12.57 -10.39 -29.89
CA ILE A 671 -11.86 -10.16 -28.63
C ILE A 671 -11.79 -8.66 -28.32
N SER A 672 -11.38 -7.86 -29.31
CA SER A 672 -11.25 -6.41 -29.16
C SER A 672 -12.57 -5.71 -28.80
N LYS A 673 -13.67 -6.09 -29.45
CA LYS A 673 -15.02 -5.60 -29.14
C LYS A 673 -15.46 -6.02 -27.75
N THR A 674 -15.20 -7.26 -27.37
CA THR A 674 -15.59 -7.83 -26.07
C THR A 674 -14.84 -7.15 -24.92
N LEU A 675 -13.52 -7.00 -25.04
CA LEU A 675 -12.71 -6.27 -24.05
C LEU A 675 -13.15 -4.80 -23.96
N THR A 676 -13.37 -4.13 -25.09
CA THR A 676 -13.87 -2.75 -25.09
C THR A 676 -15.23 -2.67 -24.40
N TYR A 677 -16.14 -3.60 -24.68
CA TYR A 677 -17.45 -3.67 -24.04
C TYR A 677 -17.34 -3.82 -22.53
N TYR A 678 -16.52 -4.73 -22.01
CA TYR A 678 -16.36 -4.91 -20.56
C TYR A 678 -15.86 -3.64 -19.86
N PHE A 679 -14.81 -3.01 -20.40
CA PHE A 679 -14.31 -1.76 -19.82
C PHE A 679 -15.34 -0.63 -19.91
N MET A 680 -16.03 -0.47 -21.04
CA MET A 680 -17.02 0.60 -21.20
C MET A 680 -18.27 0.35 -20.34
N ASN A 681 -18.70 -0.90 -20.20
CA ASN A 681 -19.83 -1.26 -19.35
C ASN A 681 -19.52 -1.00 -17.88
N GLU A 682 -18.31 -1.34 -17.42
CA GLU A 682 -17.86 -1.03 -16.06
C GLU A 682 -17.90 0.48 -15.79
N ILE A 683 -17.31 1.27 -16.69
CA ILE A 683 -17.33 2.74 -16.58
C ILE A 683 -18.76 3.26 -16.54
N LYS A 684 -19.64 2.73 -17.41
CA LYS A 684 -21.05 3.12 -17.44
C LYS A 684 -21.72 2.84 -16.09
N CYS A 685 -21.53 1.64 -15.51
CA CYS A 685 -22.14 1.27 -14.23
C CYS A 685 -21.63 2.16 -13.09
N LEU A 686 -20.31 2.32 -12.98
CA LEU A 686 -19.69 3.19 -11.97
C LEU A 686 -20.17 4.64 -12.10
N PHE A 687 -20.24 5.16 -13.31
CA PHE A 687 -20.67 6.55 -13.52
C PHE A 687 -22.17 6.72 -13.23
N SER A 688 -23.01 5.77 -13.66
CA SER A 688 -24.46 5.82 -13.40
C SER A 688 -24.76 5.73 -11.91
N SER A 689 -23.97 4.98 -11.13
CA SER A 689 -24.11 4.88 -9.68
C SER A 689 -23.95 6.21 -8.94
N LEU A 690 -23.33 7.22 -9.56
CA LEU A 690 -23.21 8.56 -8.97
C LEU A 690 -24.50 9.39 -9.07
N PHE A 691 -25.46 8.97 -9.91
CA PHE A 691 -26.66 9.75 -10.24
C PHE A 691 -27.97 8.98 -10.01
N PHE A 692 -27.93 7.65 -10.05
CA PHE A 692 -29.12 6.82 -9.94
C PHE A 692 -28.99 5.83 -8.77
N SER A 693 -29.98 5.85 -7.88
CA SER A 693 -29.96 5.04 -6.65
C SER A 693 -30.01 3.54 -6.90
N GLU A 694 -30.71 3.09 -7.95
CA GLU A 694 -30.79 1.67 -8.29
C GLU A 694 -29.41 1.13 -8.71
N GLU A 695 -28.68 1.88 -9.55
CA GLU A 695 -27.30 1.58 -9.94
C GLU A 695 -26.33 1.69 -8.76
N ALA A 696 -26.55 2.65 -7.86
CA ALA A 696 -25.80 2.74 -6.61
C ALA A 696 -25.96 1.49 -5.75
N ALA A 697 -27.19 0.96 -5.65
CA ALA A 697 -27.47 -0.25 -4.90
C ALA A 697 -26.76 -1.46 -5.52
N LYS A 698 -26.85 -1.62 -6.85
CA LYS A 698 -26.15 -2.70 -7.58
C LYS A 698 -24.64 -2.63 -7.40
N VAL A 699 -24.04 -1.45 -7.56
CA VAL A 699 -22.60 -1.25 -7.36
C VAL A 699 -22.20 -1.50 -5.90
N GLY A 700 -23.02 -1.08 -4.94
CA GLY A 700 -22.89 -1.42 -3.53
C GLY A 700 -22.83 -2.94 -3.34
N MET A 701 -23.84 -3.68 -3.77
CA MET A 701 -23.89 -5.14 -3.63
C MET A 701 -22.73 -5.88 -4.33
N ASP A 702 -22.29 -5.37 -5.49
CA ASP A 702 -21.25 -6.03 -6.28
C ASP A 702 -19.82 -5.75 -5.79
N ARG A 703 -19.58 -4.56 -5.22
CA ARG A 703 -18.22 -4.07 -4.89
C ARG A 703 -17.98 -3.79 -3.41
N CYS A 704 -19.02 -3.79 -2.58
CA CYS A 704 -18.94 -3.53 -1.15
C CYS A 704 -19.02 -4.84 -0.37
N ASN A 705 -18.05 -5.10 0.52
CA ASN A 705 -18.10 -6.25 1.44
C ASN A 705 -18.60 -5.81 2.83
N SER A 706 -19.71 -5.07 2.85
CA SER A 706 -20.33 -4.51 4.07
C SER A 706 -21.38 -5.45 4.66
N HIS A 707 -21.72 -5.23 5.93
CA HIS A 707 -22.89 -5.85 6.58
C HIS A 707 -24.22 -5.27 6.09
N ILE A 708 -24.19 -4.16 5.34
CA ILE A 708 -25.37 -3.45 4.81
C ILE A 708 -25.82 -4.10 3.49
N GLN A 709 -27.11 -4.41 3.39
CA GLN A 709 -27.76 -4.84 2.15
C GLN A 709 -28.29 -3.61 1.38
N PHE A 710 -27.55 -3.19 0.35
CA PHE A 710 -27.82 -1.93 -0.36
C PHE A 710 -29.11 -1.98 -1.18
N ASP A 711 -29.47 -3.15 -1.69
CA ASP A 711 -30.73 -3.42 -2.37
C ASP A 711 -31.92 -3.22 -1.43
N VAL A 712 -31.90 -3.83 -0.24
CA VAL A 712 -32.98 -3.69 0.75
C VAL A 712 -33.11 -2.24 1.24
N VAL A 713 -31.99 -1.56 1.48
CA VAL A 713 -32.01 -0.14 1.87
C VAL A 713 -32.65 0.71 0.76
N HIS A 714 -32.29 0.46 -0.51
CA HIS A 714 -32.88 1.17 -1.64
C HIS A 714 -34.39 0.89 -1.77
N GLU A 715 -34.79 -0.38 -1.70
CA GLU A 715 -36.19 -0.82 -1.77
C GLU A 715 -37.05 -0.26 -0.63
N SER A 716 -36.44 0.08 0.51
CA SER A 716 -37.14 0.76 1.62
C SER A 716 -37.54 2.21 1.33
N GLY A 717 -37.10 2.78 0.21
CA GLY A 717 -37.36 4.16 -0.18
C GLY A 717 -36.25 5.16 0.18
N ILE A 718 -35.07 4.68 0.56
CA ILE A 718 -33.90 5.52 0.82
C ILE A 718 -33.11 5.70 -0.48
N ASP A 719 -32.90 6.95 -0.89
CA ASP A 719 -32.08 7.28 -2.07
C ASP A 719 -30.59 7.35 -1.69
N LEU A 720 -29.83 6.37 -2.17
CA LEU A 720 -28.40 6.18 -1.91
C LEU A 720 -27.52 7.27 -2.54
N THR A 721 -28.05 8.03 -3.50
CA THR A 721 -27.30 9.10 -4.18
C THR A 721 -27.42 10.44 -3.46
N THR A 722 -28.51 10.64 -2.73
CA THR A 722 -28.76 11.84 -1.92
C THR A 722 -28.38 11.65 -0.47
N GLU A 723 -28.52 10.44 0.08
CA GLU A 723 -28.15 10.14 1.46
C GLU A 723 -26.63 10.35 1.64
N PRO A 724 -26.18 11.28 2.52
CA PRO A 724 -24.78 11.67 2.60
C PRO A 724 -23.77 10.54 2.83
N PHE A 725 -24.09 9.53 3.64
CA PHE A 725 -23.16 8.45 3.97
C PHE A 725 -23.01 7.45 2.81
N PHE A 726 -24.12 6.99 2.23
CA PHE A 726 -24.11 6.12 1.06
C PHE A 726 -23.46 6.80 -0.14
N ARG A 727 -23.70 8.10 -0.33
CA ARG A 727 -23.02 8.87 -1.37
C ARG A 727 -21.50 8.87 -1.19
N GLU A 728 -21.00 8.95 0.05
CA GLU A 728 -19.56 8.83 0.35
C GLU A 728 -19.04 7.40 0.09
N ILE A 729 -19.80 6.36 0.41
CA ILE A 729 -19.48 4.96 0.05
C ILE A 729 -19.32 4.80 -1.46
N ILE A 730 -20.31 5.25 -2.24
CA ILE A 730 -20.30 5.11 -3.70
C ILE A 730 -19.14 5.90 -4.30
N LYS A 731 -18.86 7.11 -3.81
CA LYS A 731 -17.67 7.88 -4.21
C LYS A 731 -16.38 7.11 -3.90
N SER A 732 -16.28 6.45 -2.75
CA SER A 732 -15.10 5.65 -2.38
C SER A 732 -14.90 4.47 -3.33
N ILE A 733 -15.95 3.70 -3.58
CA ILE A 733 -15.96 2.57 -4.53
C ILE A 733 -15.57 3.07 -5.92
N PHE A 734 -16.20 4.14 -6.39
CA PHE A 734 -15.92 4.77 -7.68
C PHE A 734 -14.44 5.14 -7.83
N ASN A 735 -13.87 5.79 -6.81
CA ASN A 735 -12.48 6.24 -6.83
C ASN A 735 -11.50 5.06 -6.86
N VAL A 736 -11.73 4.00 -6.07
CA VAL A 736 -10.90 2.78 -6.09
C VAL A 736 -11.00 2.06 -7.42
N ALA A 737 -12.22 1.83 -7.90
CA ALA A 737 -12.46 1.15 -9.16
C ALA A 737 -11.81 1.91 -10.32
N THR A 738 -11.98 3.22 -10.39
CA THR A 738 -11.36 4.05 -11.43
C THR A 738 -9.83 4.05 -11.36
N ALA A 739 -9.24 4.08 -10.15
CA ALA A 739 -7.80 3.94 -9.99
C ALA A 739 -7.27 2.56 -10.43
N SER A 740 -8.07 1.50 -10.27
CA SER A 740 -7.80 0.16 -10.79
C SER A 740 -7.88 0.14 -12.32
N LEU A 741 -8.93 0.71 -12.90
CA LEU A 741 -9.13 0.84 -14.33
C LEU A 741 -8.00 1.61 -14.99
N MET A 742 -7.48 2.69 -14.39
CA MET A 742 -6.30 3.43 -14.90
C MET A 742 -5.03 2.57 -14.97
N LYS A 743 -4.96 1.48 -14.21
CA LYS A 743 -3.87 0.47 -14.28
C LYS A 743 -4.17 -0.65 -15.29
N MET A 744 -5.26 -0.53 -16.06
CA MET A 744 -5.84 -1.57 -16.92
C MET A 744 -6.15 -2.84 -16.15
N LYS A 745 -6.64 -2.68 -14.91
CA LYS A 745 -7.14 -3.77 -14.08
C LYS A 745 -8.66 -3.68 -14.03
N LEU A 746 -9.32 -4.75 -14.45
CA LEU A 746 -10.78 -4.87 -14.49
C LEU A 746 -11.15 -6.29 -14.08
N ASP A 747 -12.05 -6.43 -13.12
CA ASP A 747 -12.61 -7.74 -12.78
C ASP A 747 -13.45 -8.27 -13.95
N PHE A 748 -13.31 -9.55 -14.25
CA PHE A 748 -14.19 -10.19 -15.23
C PHE A 748 -15.64 -10.12 -14.73
N PRO A 749 -16.63 -10.02 -15.64
CA PRO A 749 -18.01 -10.24 -15.28
C PRO A 749 -18.17 -11.56 -14.53
N LYS A 750 -19.04 -11.56 -13.52
CA LYS A 750 -19.14 -12.65 -12.55
C LYS A 750 -19.36 -14.03 -13.16
N HIS A 751 -19.92 -14.19 -14.35
CA HIS A 751 -20.16 -15.49 -14.99
C HIS A 751 -19.10 -15.86 -16.06
N CYS A 752 -18.20 -14.94 -16.41
CA CYS A 752 -17.29 -15.11 -17.54
C CYS A 752 -15.95 -15.74 -17.16
N ALA A 753 -15.52 -15.65 -15.90
CA ALA A 753 -14.26 -16.23 -15.45
C ALA A 753 -14.24 -16.48 -13.93
N ARG A 754 -13.25 -17.25 -13.48
CA ARG A 754 -12.92 -17.55 -12.07
C ARG A 754 -11.42 -17.68 -11.90
N THR A 755 -10.93 -17.36 -10.71
CA THR A 755 -9.59 -17.76 -10.25
C THR A 755 -9.73 -19.06 -9.43
N MET A 756 -8.97 -20.11 -9.76
CA MET A 756 -9.11 -21.45 -9.17
C MET A 756 -7.74 -22.08 -8.86
N TYR A 757 -7.64 -22.89 -7.81
CA TYR A 757 -6.44 -23.70 -7.57
C TYR A 757 -6.28 -24.78 -8.64
N GLY A 758 -5.04 -25.02 -9.07
CA GLY A 758 -4.71 -26.18 -9.91
C GLY A 758 -4.47 -27.44 -9.10
N LEU A 759 -4.98 -28.57 -9.60
CA LEU A 759 -4.78 -29.90 -9.03
C LEU A 759 -4.31 -30.89 -10.09
N MET A 760 -3.67 -31.96 -9.63
CA MET A 760 -3.42 -33.14 -10.46
C MET A 760 -4.58 -34.11 -10.29
N ASP A 761 -5.01 -34.73 -11.39
CA ASP A 761 -5.96 -35.83 -11.37
C ASP A 761 -5.34 -37.08 -10.73
N GLU A 762 -5.69 -37.37 -9.48
CA GLU A 762 -5.22 -38.58 -8.79
C GLU A 762 -5.70 -39.88 -9.45
N THR A 763 -6.84 -39.84 -10.14
CA THR A 763 -7.48 -41.00 -10.76
C THR A 763 -6.81 -41.42 -12.07
N GLY A 764 -6.10 -40.50 -12.75
CA GLY A 764 -5.44 -40.74 -14.03
C GLY A 764 -6.41 -40.96 -15.19
N THR A 765 -7.61 -40.39 -15.12
CA THR A 765 -8.69 -40.52 -16.12
C THR A 765 -8.65 -39.43 -17.17
N LEU A 766 -8.17 -38.23 -16.84
CA LEU A 766 -8.04 -37.12 -17.79
C LEU A 766 -6.90 -37.37 -18.79
N MET A 767 -7.20 -37.19 -20.08
CA MET A 767 -6.20 -37.26 -21.16
C MET A 767 -5.46 -35.91 -21.34
N PRO A 768 -4.25 -35.90 -21.95
CA PRO A 768 -3.61 -34.65 -22.35
C PRO A 768 -4.52 -33.77 -23.22
N GLY A 769 -4.65 -32.50 -22.85
CA GLY A 769 -5.55 -31.52 -23.48
C GLY A 769 -6.92 -31.40 -22.80
N GLN A 770 -7.25 -32.32 -21.88
CA GLN A 770 -8.48 -32.28 -21.09
C GLN A 770 -8.25 -31.69 -19.70
N VAL A 771 -9.31 -31.13 -19.13
CA VAL A 771 -9.37 -30.65 -17.74
C VAL A 771 -10.72 -31.02 -17.12
N PHE A 772 -10.81 -31.06 -15.79
CA PHE A 772 -12.09 -31.13 -15.09
C PHE A 772 -12.33 -29.82 -14.32
N ILE A 773 -13.53 -29.25 -14.45
CA ILE A 773 -13.89 -27.97 -13.85
C ILE A 773 -15.33 -28.00 -13.36
N GLN A 774 -15.50 -27.76 -12.07
CA GLN A 774 -16.78 -27.64 -11.40
C GLN A 774 -16.70 -26.48 -10.39
N TYR A 775 -17.67 -25.58 -10.37
CA TYR A 775 -17.59 -24.35 -9.58
C TYR A 775 -18.93 -23.86 -9.05
N SER A 776 -18.89 -23.07 -7.99
CA SER A 776 -20.08 -22.46 -7.38
C SER A 776 -20.64 -21.35 -8.28
N HIS A 777 -21.95 -21.39 -8.55
CA HIS A 777 -22.61 -20.40 -9.40
C HIS A 777 -22.45 -18.96 -8.87
N ASN A 778 -22.66 -18.78 -7.57
CA ASN A 778 -22.55 -17.48 -6.88
C ASN A 778 -21.24 -17.41 -6.06
N TYR A 779 -20.57 -16.26 -6.09
CA TYR A 779 -19.33 -16.04 -5.33
C TYR A 779 -19.55 -15.97 -3.82
N PHE A 780 -20.72 -15.48 -3.40
CA PHE A 780 -21.06 -15.31 -1.99
C PHE A 780 -21.63 -16.57 -1.35
N GLU A 781 -21.88 -17.61 -2.15
CA GLU A 781 -22.44 -18.88 -1.71
C GLU A 781 -21.55 -20.05 -2.16
N PRO A 782 -20.39 -20.24 -1.52
CA PRO A 782 -19.50 -21.35 -1.84
C PRO A 782 -20.22 -22.70 -1.72
N PHE A 783 -19.91 -23.62 -2.64
CA PHE A 783 -20.40 -25.00 -2.68
C PHE A 783 -21.92 -25.15 -2.78
N LYS A 784 -22.65 -24.07 -3.11
CA LYS A 784 -24.08 -24.09 -3.45
C LYS A 784 -24.28 -23.90 -4.95
N ASN A 785 -25.36 -24.46 -5.49
CA ASN A 785 -25.76 -24.33 -6.90
C ASN A 785 -24.58 -24.58 -7.85
N ILE A 786 -23.99 -25.78 -7.76
CA ILE A 786 -22.74 -26.09 -8.43
C ILE A 786 -22.95 -26.26 -9.94
N VAL A 787 -22.09 -25.64 -10.73
CA VAL A 787 -22.06 -25.70 -12.20
C VAL A 787 -20.91 -26.60 -12.64
N LEU A 788 -21.24 -27.63 -13.43
CA LEU A 788 -20.26 -28.45 -14.15
C LEU A 788 -20.03 -27.85 -15.54
N HIS A 789 -18.76 -27.55 -15.88
CA HIS A 789 -18.42 -26.97 -17.18
C HIS A 789 -17.92 -28.04 -18.14
N GLU A 790 -18.53 -28.12 -19.32
CA GLU A 790 -18.12 -29.04 -20.39
C GLU A 790 -17.81 -28.27 -21.69
N GLY A 791 -16.81 -28.77 -22.42
CA GLY A 791 -16.36 -28.21 -23.70
C GLY A 791 -15.18 -27.24 -23.56
N LYS A 792 -14.95 -26.42 -24.59
CA LYS A 792 -13.79 -25.54 -24.65
C LYS A 792 -13.73 -24.58 -23.46
N VAL A 793 -12.52 -24.36 -22.94
CA VAL A 793 -12.23 -23.42 -21.87
C VAL A 793 -10.86 -22.79 -22.09
N MET A 794 -10.71 -21.51 -21.75
CA MET A 794 -9.42 -20.80 -21.80
C MET A 794 -8.85 -20.68 -20.39
N ILE A 795 -7.56 -20.96 -20.19
CA ILE A 795 -6.90 -20.95 -18.89
C ILE A 795 -5.54 -20.25 -19.02
N THR A 796 -5.16 -19.47 -18.00
CA THR A 796 -3.84 -18.84 -17.89
C THR A 796 -3.41 -18.74 -16.43
N LYS A 797 -2.10 -18.56 -16.20
CA LYS A 797 -1.53 -18.20 -14.89
C LYS A 797 -0.98 -16.78 -14.91
N HIS A 798 -1.24 -15.99 -13.86
CA HIS A 798 -0.65 -14.67 -13.70
C HIS A 798 0.69 -14.73 -12.96
N PRO A 799 1.70 -13.94 -13.35
CA PRO A 799 1.76 -13.09 -14.53
C PRO A 799 2.08 -13.89 -15.82
N CYS A 800 1.22 -13.75 -16.84
CA CYS A 800 1.48 -14.24 -18.20
C CYS A 800 2.29 -13.20 -18.99
N ARG A 801 3.22 -13.64 -19.85
CA ARG A 801 4.06 -12.73 -20.66
C ARG A 801 4.29 -13.23 -22.08
N SER A 802 4.35 -14.54 -22.27
CA SER A 802 4.50 -15.16 -23.58
C SER A 802 3.12 -15.40 -24.21
N PRO A 803 3.00 -15.35 -25.55
CA PRO A 803 1.78 -15.75 -26.25
C PRO A 803 1.25 -17.13 -25.86
N GLY A 804 2.15 -18.09 -25.59
CA GLY A 804 1.80 -19.47 -25.22
C GLY A 804 1.32 -19.68 -23.78
N ASP A 805 1.35 -18.64 -22.94
CA ASP A 805 0.94 -18.72 -21.53
C ASP A 805 -0.58 -18.76 -21.34
N VAL A 806 -1.35 -18.33 -22.36
CA VAL A 806 -2.81 -18.38 -22.37
C VAL A 806 -3.24 -19.51 -23.29
N ARG A 807 -3.94 -20.51 -22.74
CA ARG A 807 -4.16 -21.80 -23.42
C ARG A 807 -5.63 -22.20 -23.43
N MET A 808 -6.04 -22.86 -24.49
CA MET A 808 -7.31 -23.53 -24.69
C MET A 808 -7.20 -24.99 -24.27
N PHE A 809 -8.17 -25.47 -23.50
CA PHE A 809 -8.36 -26.85 -23.09
C PHE A 809 -9.80 -27.30 -23.36
N ASN A 810 -10.05 -28.60 -23.23
CA ASN A 810 -11.40 -29.16 -23.27
C ASN A 810 -11.80 -29.68 -21.88
N ALA A 811 -12.77 -29.02 -21.24
CA ALA A 811 -13.35 -29.48 -20.00
C ALA A 811 -14.27 -30.69 -20.25
N VAL A 812 -14.10 -31.75 -19.47
CA VAL A 812 -14.87 -33.00 -19.58
C VAL A 812 -15.44 -33.40 -18.23
N ASP A 813 -16.63 -33.97 -18.20
CA ASP A 813 -17.19 -34.56 -17.00
C ASP A 813 -16.47 -35.87 -16.63
N VAL A 814 -16.02 -35.93 -15.39
CA VAL A 814 -15.41 -37.11 -14.80
C VAL A 814 -16.12 -37.38 -13.46
N PRO A 815 -17.03 -38.36 -13.40
CA PRO A 815 -17.83 -38.62 -12.20
C PRO A 815 -17.02 -38.83 -10.91
N SER A 816 -15.82 -39.42 -11.01
CA SER A 816 -14.91 -39.63 -9.88
C SER A 816 -14.25 -38.34 -9.35
N LEU A 817 -14.33 -37.22 -10.08
CA LEU A 817 -13.77 -35.92 -9.69
C LEU A 817 -14.84 -34.91 -9.23
N ARG A 818 -16.14 -35.23 -9.33
CA ARG A 818 -17.25 -34.31 -8.99
C ARG A 818 -17.30 -33.82 -7.55
N HIS A 819 -16.51 -34.40 -6.64
CA HIS A 819 -16.36 -33.87 -5.29
C HIS A 819 -15.41 -32.67 -5.20
N LEU A 820 -14.65 -32.38 -6.26
CA LEU A 820 -13.73 -31.26 -6.36
C LEU A 820 -14.47 -30.06 -6.98
N VAL A 821 -14.76 -29.06 -6.15
CA VAL A 821 -15.44 -27.82 -6.50
C VAL A 821 -14.51 -26.62 -6.32
N ASP A 822 -14.68 -25.60 -7.17
CA ASP A 822 -13.92 -24.34 -7.20
C ASP A 822 -12.41 -24.52 -7.42
N VAL A 823 -12.08 -25.51 -8.25
CA VAL A 823 -10.72 -25.90 -8.63
C VAL A 823 -10.67 -26.31 -10.10
N VAL A 824 -9.48 -26.28 -10.69
CA VAL A 824 -9.20 -26.87 -12.01
C VAL A 824 -8.30 -28.09 -11.84
N VAL A 825 -8.72 -29.22 -12.41
CA VAL A 825 -7.94 -30.48 -12.35
C VAL A 825 -7.27 -30.73 -13.70
N PHE A 826 -5.95 -30.91 -13.66
CA PHE A 826 -5.08 -31.20 -14.79
C PHE A 826 -4.76 -32.70 -14.88
N PRO A 827 -4.45 -33.22 -16.09
CA PRO A 827 -4.17 -34.62 -16.29
C PRO A 827 -2.86 -35.04 -15.61
N LYS A 828 -2.87 -36.27 -15.09
CA LYS A 828 -1.72 -36.93 -14.44
C LYS A 828 -0.59 -37.29 -15.40
N TYR A 829 -0.93 -37.50 -16.67
CA TYR A 829 -0.04 -38.01 -17.70
C TYR A 829 0.00 -37.07 -18.89
N GLY A 830 1.15 -37.02 -19.58
CA GLY A 830 1.34 -36.23 -20.79
C GLY A 830 2.81 -36.01 -21.12
N TRP A 831 3.07 -35.26 -22.20
CA TRP A 831 4.42 -34.89 -22.63
C TRP A 831 5.01 -33.75 -21.80
N ARG A 832 4.15 -32.87 -21.28
CA ARG A 832 4.49 -31.71 -20.45
C ARG A 832 3.28 -31.39 -19.55
N PRO A 833 3.45 -31.09 -18.26
CA PRO A 833 2.34 -30.71 -17.38
C PRO A 833 1.66 -29.43 -17.88
N HIS A 834 0.32 -29.40 -17.93
CA HIS A 834 -0.42 -28.20 -18.39
C HIS A 834 -0.18 -26.97 -17.51
N ALA A 835 0.07 -27.18 -16.21
CA ALA A 835 0.54 -26.13 -15.31
C ALA A 835 1.84 -25.48 -15.84
N ASP A 836 2.85 -26.28 -16.15
CA ASP A 836 4.16 -25.79 -16.62
C ASP A 836 4.08 -25.10 -17.99
N GLU A 837 3.13 -25.50 -18.85
CA GLU A 837 2.88 -24.82 -20.13
C GLU A 837 2.43 -23.36 -19.96
N MET A 838 1.88 -22.99 -18.79
CA MET A 838 1.40 -21.65 -18.48
C MET A 838 2.37 -20.93 -17.53
N ALA A 839 3.32 -20.16 -18.09
CA ALA A 839 4.29 -19.38 -17.33
C ALA A 839 5.19 -20.20 -16.36
N GLY A 840 5.42 -21.49 -16.64
CA GLY A 840 6.28 -22.37 -15.82
C GLY A 840 5.71 -22.62 -14.42
N SER A 841 4.39 -22.74 -14.31
CA SER A 841 3.66 -22.88 -13.06
C SER A 841 3.75 -24.29 -12.47
N ASP A 842 3.65 -24.40 -11.14
CA ASP A 842 3.60 -25.65 -10.39
C ASP A 842 2.23 -25.81 -9.68
N LEU A 843 2.07 -26.85 -8.84
CA LEU A 843 0.84 -27.11 -8.08
C LEU A 843 1.04 -26.91 -6.58
N ASP A 844 1.95 -26.03 -6.14
CA ASP A 844 2.23 -25.79 -4.71
C ASP A 844 1.29 -24.76 -4.04
N GLY A 845 0.28 -24.34 -4.80
CA GLY A 845 -0.72 -23.34 -4.46
C GLY A 845 -0.84 -22.22 -5.49
N ASP A 846 -0.39 -22.45 -6.73
CA ASP A 846 -0.67 -21.56 -7.85
C ASP A 846 -2.18 -21.54 -8.17
N GLU A 847 -2.66 -20.36 -8.54
CA GLU A 847 -4.04 -20.11 -8.95
C GLU A 847 -4.09 -19.73 -10.43
N TYR A 848 -5.08 -20.29 -11.13
CA TYR A 848 -5.28 -20.14 -12.57
C TYR A 848 -6.54 -19.35 -12.84
N VAL A 849 -6.46 -18.44 -13.81
CA VAL A 849 -7.61 -17.72 -14.34
C VAL A 849 -8.25 -18.59 -15.41
N VAL A 850 -9.45 -19.08 -15.12
CA VAL A 850 -10.29 -19.91 -15.99
C VAL A 850 -11.36 -19.02 -16.61
N ILE A 851 -11.40 -18.95 -17.94
CA ILE A 851 -12.27 -18.06 -18.73
C ILE A 851 -13.27 -18.91 -19.52
N PHE A 852 -14.55 -18.66 -19.27
CA PHE A 852 -15.70 -19.33 -19.87
C PHE A 852 -16.30 -18.57 -21.07
N ASP A 853 -15.94 -17.29 -21.24
CA ASP A 853 -16.45 -16.46 -22.32
C ASP A 853 -15.87 -16.86 -23.69
N LYS A 854 -16.73 -17.45 -24.53
CA LYS A 854 -16.41 -17.92 -25.88
C LYS A 854 -15.95 -16.80 -26.82
N ASN A 855 -16.33 -15.55 -26.57
CA ASN A 855 -15.89 -14.41 -27.38
C ASN A 855 -14.42 -14.06 -27.17
N LEU A 856 -13.81 -14.58 -26.11
CA LEU A 856 -12.39 -14.43 -25.82
C LEU A 856 -11.54 -15.59 -26.34
N TYR A 857 -12.15 -16.63 -26.91
CA TYR A 857 -11.44 -17.87 -27.25
C TYR A 857 -10.54 -17.74 -28.47
N PHE A 858 -9.38 -18.39 -28.35
CA PHE A 858 -8.50 -18.67 -29.47
C PHE A 858 -8.99 -19.90 -30.24
N LEU A 859 -8.61 -19.99 -31.51
CA LEU A 859 -8.86 -21.16 -32.34
C LEU A 859 -7.92 -22.31 -31.97
N GLU A 860 -6.67 -21.98 -31.66
CA GLU A 860 -5.59 -22.92 -31.35
C GLU A 860 -4.62 -22.34 -30.30
N ASN A 861 -3.78 -23.22 -29.75
CA ASN A 861 -2.76 -22.85 -28.77
C ASN A 861 -1.46 -22.41 -29.44
N GLU A 862 -0.89 -21.32 -28.96
CA GLU A 862 0.49 -20.96 -29.25
C GLU A 862 1.48 -21.90 -28.52
N ASN A 863 2.68 -22.02 -29.06
CA ASN A 863 3.72 -22.86 -28.47
C ASN A 863 4.10 -22.33 -27.08
N PRO A 864 4.09 -23.17 -26.03
CA PRO A 864 4.45 -22.75 -24.68
C PRO A 864 5.95 -22.44 -24.61
N LEU A 865 6.30 -21.32 -23.99
CA LEU A 865 7.70 -20.95 -23.80
C LEU A 865 8.38 -21.95 -22.84
N SER A 866 9.68 -22.18 -23.05
CA SER A 866 10.50 -23.00 -22.17
C SER A 866 11.07 -22.11 -21.08
N TYR A 867 10.55 -22.24 -19.86
CA TYR A 867 11.00 -21.51 -18.68
C TYR A 867 12.06 -22.34 -17.95
N THR A 868 13.27 -22.41 -18.49
CA THR A 868 14.37 -23.13 -17.83
C THR A 868 14.84 -22.37 -16.59
N THR A 869 14.62 -22.93 -15.40
CA THR A 869 15.11 -22.36 -14.15
C THR A 869 16.63 -22.51 -14.05
N PRO A 870 17.39 -21.43 -13.83
CA PRO A 870 18.83 -21.53 -13.61
C PRO A 870 19.15 -22.41 -12.38
N VAL A 871 20.14 -23.28 -12.50
CA VAL A 871 20.59 -24.12 -11.38
C VAL A 871 21.31 -23.23 -10.36
N ALA A 872 20.73 -23.13 -9.16
CA ALA A 872 21.33 -22.36 -8.07
C ALA A 872 22.75 -22.87 -7.75
N PRO A 873 23.74 -21.97 -7.59
CA PRO A 873 25.10 -22.37 -7.28
C PRO A 873 25.14 -23.11 -5.93
N THR A 874 25.95 -24.15 -5.88
CA THR A 874 26.28 -24.88 -4.65
C THR A 874 27.45 -24.22 -3.96
N ASN A 875 27.27 -23.87 -2.69
CA ASN A 875 28.35 -23.42 -1.82
C ASN A 875 29.17 -24.64 -1.41
N ASN A 876 30.48 -24.58 -1.62
CA ASN A 876 31.41 -25.62 -1.19
C ASN A 876 31.83 -25.44 0.29
N CYS A 877 31.57 -24.26 0.86
CA CYS A 877 31.88 -23.90 2.24
C CYS A 877 30.62 -23.74 3.09
N GLU A 878 30.78 -23.76 4.41
CA GLU A 878 29.70 -23.49 5.37
C GLU A 878 29.13 -22.08 5.17
N ILE A 879 27.80 -21.96 5.28
CA ILE A 879 27.09 -20.71 5.05
C ILE A 879 27.17 -19.84 6.31
N THR A 880 27.81 -18.68 6.21
CA THR A 880 28.01 -17.73 7.32
C THR A 880 27.00 -16.57 7.30
N ASP A 881 26.83 -15.86 8.42
CA ASP A 881 26.00 -14.64 8.47
C ASP A 881 26.47 -13.56 7.49
N LEU A 882 27.78 -13.46 7.24
CA LEU A 882 28.34 -12.58 6.21
C LEU A 882 27.85 -12.96 4.81
N SER A 883 27.90 -14.25 4.47
CA SER A 883 27.41 -14.70 3.16
C SER A 883 25.91 -14.42 2.98
N MET A 884 25.10 -14.54 4.05
CA MET A 884 23.69 -14.16 4.03
C MET A 884 23.53 -12.64 3.78
N ALA A 885 24.25 -11.80 4.52
CA ALA A 885 24.17 -10.35 4.37
C ALA A 885 24.62 -9.88 2.97
N GLU A 886 25.70 -10.46 2.43
CA GLU A 886 26.18 -10.19 1.07
C GLU A 886 25.16 -10.63 0.01
N PHE A 887 24.51 -11.78 0.20
CA PHE A 887 23.44 -12.23 -0.70
C PHE A 887 22.25 -11.27 -0.68
N PHE A 888 21.83 -10.80 0.49
CA PHE A 888 20.75 -9.81 0.62
C PHE A 888 21.09 -8.50 -0.08
N LEU A 889 22.33 -8.01 0.11
CA LEU A 889 22.83 -6.83 -0.61
C LEU A 889 22.85 -7.08 -2.13
N ASN A 890 23.34 -8.23 -2.57
CA ASN A 890 23.37 -8.60 -3.99
C ASN A 890 21.96 -8.66 -4.60
N PHE A 891 20.97 -9.12 -3.83
CA PHE A 891 19.57 -9.11 -4.24
C PHE A 891 19.05 -7.69 -4.46
N ILE A 892 19.23 -6.80 -3.47
CA ILE A 892 18.81 -5.38 -3.59
C ILE A 892 19.47 -4.73 -4.79
N LYS A 893 20.74 -5.06 -5.06
CA LYS A 893 21.49 -4.51 -6.18
C LYS A 893 20.87 -4.85 -7.54
N HIS A 894 20.34 -6.06 -7.70
CA HIS A 894 19.87 -6.60 -8.97
C HIS A 894 18.34 -6.81 -9.03
N ASP A 895 17.58 -6.21 -8.11
CA ASP A 895 16.11 -6.22 -8.14
C ASP A 895 15.58 -5.36 -9.31
N HIS A 896 15.45 -6.00 -10.48
CA HIS A 896 15.10 -5.34 -11.75
C HIS A 896 13.78 -5.83 -12.37
N LEU A 897 13.02 -6.68 -11.68
CA LEU A 897 11.81 -7.30 -12.23
C LEU A 897 10.79 -6.28 -12.75
N GLY A 898 10.55 -5.19 -12.01
CA GLY A 898 9.63 -4.13 -12.43
C GLY A 898 10.09 -3.40 -13.69
N ILE A 899 11.40 -3.17 -13.83
CA ILE A 899 12.00 -2.51 -15.01
C ILE A 899 11.88 -3.41 -16.23
N LEU A 900 12.21 -4.70 -16.08
CA LEU A 900 12.09 -5.71 -17.15
C LEU A 900 10.64 -5.88 -17.61
N SER A 901 9.70 -5.98 -16.66
CA SER A 901 8.28 -6.13 -16.98
C SER A 901 7.72 -4.92 -17.73
N ASN A 902 8.17 -3.70 -17.41
CA ASN A 902 7.77 -2.50 -18.15
C ASN A 902 8.41 -2.47 -19.54
N ALA A 903 9.70 -2.82 -19.67
CA ALA A 903 10.36 -2.93 -20.98
C ALA A 903 9.64 -3.93 -21.89
N HIS A 904 9.23 -5.09 -21.36
CA HIS A 904 8.43 -6.06 -22.09
C HIS A 904 7.12 -5.46 -22.62
N LEU A 905 6.36 -4.73 -21.78
CA LEU A 905 5.12 -4.07 -22.23
C LEU A 905 5.38 -3.00 -23.30
N VAL A 906 6.46 -2.23 -23.20
CA VAL A 906 6.82 -1.22 -24.21
C VAL A 906 7.15 -1.90 -25.54
N HIS A 907 7.98 -2.96 -25.53
CA HIS A 907 8.33 -3.67 -26.76
C HIS A 907 7.19 -4.48 -27.34
N ALA A 908 6.30 -5.03 -26.50
CA ALA A 908 5.09 -5.69 -26.98
C ALA A 908 4.16 -4.69 -27.69
N ASP A 909 4.14 -3.43 -27.29
CA ASP A 909 3.36 -2.38 -27.96
C ASP A 909 3.99 -1.98 -29.32
N ILE A 910 5.29 -1.65 -29.32
CA ILE A 910 6.03 -1.15 -30.49
C ILE A 910 6.29 -2.27 -31.52
N ASN A 911 6.92 -3.36 -31.08
CA ASN A 911 7.43 -4.43 -31.95
C ASN A 911 6.47 -5.62 -32.06
N GLY A 912 5.46 -5.68 -31.19
CA GLY A 912 4.57 -6.84 -31.06
C GLY A 912 5.13 -7.92 -30.13
N ILE A 913 4.22 -8.66 -29.49
CA ILE A 913 4.51 -9.70 -28.50
C ILE A 913 5.25 -10.90 -29.10
N PHE A 914 5.09 -11.15 -30.40
CA PHE A 914 5.79 -12.22 -31.13
C PHE A 914 7.23 -11.86 -31.51
N SER A 915 7.69 -10.65 -31.19
CA SER A 915 9.07 -10.27 -31.46
C SER A 915 10.05 -11.12 -30.63
N PRO A 916 11.22 -11.48 -31.20
CA PRO A 916 12.28 -12.17 -30.45
C PRO A 916 12.68 -11.41 -29.18
N LEU A 917 12.67 -10.08 -29.25
CA LEU A 917 12.97 -9.20 -28.12
C LEU A 917 11.98 -9.38 -26.96
N CYS A 918 10.68 -9.49 -27.22
CA CYS A 918 9.69 -9.78 -26.17
C CYS A 918 9.90 -11.17 -25.57
N THR A 919 10.25 -12.17 -26.40
CA THR A 919 10.55 -13.52 -25.92
C THR A 919 11.77 -13.53 -24.98
N GLU A 920 12.85 -12.83 -25.33
CA GLU A 920 14.03 -12.70 -24.47
C GLU A 920 13.72 -11.93 -23.18
N LEU A 921 12.95 -10.85 -23.26
CA LEU A 921 12.50 -10.11 -22.07
C LEU A 921 11.60 -10.95 -21.17
N ALA A 922 10.75 -11.82 -21.73
CA ALA A 922 9.93 -12.76 -20.96
C ALA A 922 10.79 -13.79 -20.21
N LYS A 923 11.83 -14.34 -20.87
CA LYS A 923 12.83 -15.22 -20.21
C LYS A 923 13.56 -14.51 -19.08
N LYS A 924 14.05 -13.28 -19.31
CA LYS A 924 14.70 -12.45 -18.27
C LYS A 924 13.77 -12.20 -17.09
N CYS A 925 12.49 -11.92 -17.34
CA CYS A 925 11.50 -11.78 -16.27
C CYS A 925 11.35 -13.06 -15.45
N SER A 926 11.33 -14.24 -16.08
CA SER A 926 11.25 -15.52 -15.37
C SER A 926 12.46 -15.72 -14.45
N ILE A 927 13.68 -15.47 -14.96
CA ILE A 927 14.91 -15.55 -14.16
C ILE A 927 14.86 -14.57 -12.98
N ALA A 928 14.38 -13.34 -13.21
CA ALA A 928 14.27 -12.32 -12.18
C ALA A 928 13.27 -12.67 -11.07
N VAL A 929 12.18 -13.40 -11.38
CA VAL A 929 11.21 -13.89 -10.38
C VAL A 929 11.88 -14.91 -9.46
N ASP A 930 12.64 -15.84 -10.03
CA ASP A 930 13.29 -16.91 -9.29
C ASP A 930 14.64 -16.52 -8.68
N PHE A 931 15.16 -15.31 -8.95
CA PHE A 931 16.41 -14.80 -8.37
C PHE A 931 16.48 -14.97 -6.85
N SER A 932 15.34 -14.78 -6.17
CA SER A 932 15.25 -14.99 -4.71
C SER A 932 15.57 -16.41 -4.23
N LYS A 933 15.33 -17.43 -5.08
CA LYS A 933 15.53 -18.84 -4.80
C LYS A 933 16.80 -19.40 -5.46
N THR A 934 17.21 -18.83 -6.59
CA THR A 934 18.36 -19.30 -7.38
C THR A 934 19.65 -18.55 -7.04
N GLY A 935 19.54 -17.30 -6.58
CA GLY A 935 20.65 -16.38 -6.39
C GLY A 935 21.39 -15.96 -7.66
N ILE A 936 20.82 -16.27 -8.83
CA ILE A 936 21.36 -15.88 -10.12
C ILE A 936 20.62 -14.62 -10.58
N PRO A 937 21.29 -13.45 -10.63
CA PRO A 937 20.67 -12.24 -11.14
C PRO A 937 20.42 -12.37 -12.65
N THR A 938 19.34 -11.75 -13.11
CA THR A 938 19.13 -11.58 -14.55
C THR A 938 20.15 -10.63 -15.15
N GLU A 939 20.53 -10.87 -16.40
CA GLU A 939 21.32 -9.91 -17.17
C GLU A 939 20.59 -8.55 -17.27
N PRO A 940 21.31 -7.42 -17.14
CA PRO A 940 20.73 -6.09 -17.32
C PRO A 940 20.10 -5.91 -18.72
N LEU A 941 19.22 -4.91 -18.83
CA LEU A 941 18.70 -4.49 -20.13
C LEU A 941 19.86 -4.09 -21.06
N GLN A 942 19.87 -4.68 -22.25
CA GLN A 942 20.76 -4.36 -23.36
C GLN A 942 20.40 -3.01 -24.00
N ARG A 943 21.15 -2.56 -25.02
CA ARG A 943 20.92 -1.23 -25.62
C ARG A 943 19.61 -1.17 -26.39
N ASP A 944 19.31 -2.20 -27.15
CA ASP A 944 18.09 -2.41 -27.95
C ASP A 944 16.84 -2.68 -27.09
N GLU A 945 17.01 -3.24 -25.89
CA GLU A 945 15.94 -3.44 -24.91
C GLU A 945 15.62 -2.17 -24.08
N LYS A 946 16.41 -1.11 -24.23
CA LYS A 946 16.18 0.17 -23.55
C LYS A 946 15.42 1.13 -24.46
N THR A 947 14.35 1.70 -23.93
CA THR A 947 13.54 2.68 -24.64
C THR A 947 13.64 4.07 -24.01
N GLU A 948 13.71 5.11 -24.85
CA GLU A 948 13.68 6.51 -24.40
C GLU A 948 12.25 7.03 -24.23
N CYS A 949 11.29 6.40 -24.91
CA CYS A 949 9.87 6.69 -24.84
C CYS A 949 9.09 5.58 -24.10
N ILE A 950 7.87 5.89 -23.68
CA ILE A 950 6.98 4.98 -22.96
C ILE A 950 5.54 5.17 -23.45
N PRO A 951 4.70 4.13 -23.58
CA PRO A 951 3.32 4.31 -24.00
C PRO A 951 2.52 5.05 -22.93
N ASP A 952 1.51 5.79 -23.38
CA ASP A 952 0.56 6.56 -22.56
C ASP A 952 -0.06 5.75 -21.41
N PHE A 953 -0.40 4.49 -21.62
CA PHE A 953 -0.98 3.61 -20.58
C PHE A 953 -0.02 3.20 -19.44
N LEU A 954 1.28 3.53 -19.56
CA LEU A 954 2.30 3.33 -18.53
C LEU A 954 2.81 4.67 -17.92
N HIS A 955 2.34 5.80 -18.42
CA HIS A 955 2.92 7.13 -18.19
C HIS A 955 2.94 7.72 -16.75
N PRO A 956 2.19 7.28 -15.70
CA PRO A 956 2.05 8.12 -14.49
C PRO A 956 3.30 8.39 -13.62
N LYS A 957 4.45 7.74 -13.87
CA LYS A 957 5.63 7.75 -12.97
C LYS A 957 6.99 7.81 -13.67
N SER A 958 7.05 8.02 -14.98
CA SER A 958 8.31 7.94 -15.75
C SER A 958 8.80 9.32 -16.19
N ASN A 959 10.11 9.56 -16.12
CA ASN A 959 10.74 10.75 -16.74
C ASN A 959 10.89 10.62 -18.27
N LYS A 960 10.42 9.50 -18.85
CA LYS A 960 10.46 9.21 -20.30
C LYS A 960 9.34 9.92 -21.03
N VAL A 961 9.58 10.27 -22.30
CA VAL A 961 8.59 10.92 -23.15
C VAL A 961 7.44 9.95 -23.47
N PRO A 962 6.16 10.32 -23.24
CA PRO A 962 5.03 9.51 -23.63
C PRO A 962 4.85 9.45 -25.14
N TYR A 963 4.37 8.32 -25.66
CA TYR A 963 3.77 8.22 -26.99
C TYR A 963 2.36 7.61 -26.92
N GLU A 964 1.51 7.96 -27.87
CA GLU A 964 0.17 7.40 -27.98
C GLU A 964 0.23 5.97 -28.52
N SER A 965 -0.13 4.97 -27.72
CA SER A 965 -0.22 3.59 -28.20
C SER A 965 -1.39 3.44 -29.18
N LYS A 966 -1.10 2.78 -30.31
CA LYS A 966 -2.08 2.43 -31.35
C LYS A 966 -2.75 1.07 -31.10
N ARG A 967 -2.32 0.32 -30.08
CA ARG A 967 -2.87 -0.99 -29.71
C ARG A 967 -4.14 -0.83 -28.89
N LEU A 968 -4.91 -1.91 -28.75
CA LEU A 968 -6.19 -1.92 -28.04
C LEU A 968 -6.06 -1.35 -26.61
N ILE A 969 -5.02 -1.74 -25.90
CA ILE A 969 -4.77 -1.30 -24.51
C ILE A 969 -4.62 0.22 -24.40
N GLY A 970 -3.94 0.88 -25.35
CA GLY A 970 -3.81 2.33 -25.40
C GLY A 970 -5.15 3.02 -25.67
N ILE A 971 -5.93 2.47 -26.60
CA ILE A 971 -7.27 2.98 -26.95
C ILE A 971 -8.21 2.90 -25.75
N ILE A 972 -8.26 1.75 -25.06
CA ILE A 972 -9.06 1.58 -23.84
C ILE A 972 -8.57 2.53 -22.74
N TYR A 973 -7.26 2.65 -22.56
CA TYR A 973 -6.68 3.55 -21.56
C TYR A 973 -7.09 5.00 -21.77
N ARG A 974 -7.02 5.51 -23.00
CA ARG A 974 -7.44 6.90 -23.28
C ARG A 974 -8.92 7.12 -23.02
N LYS A 975 -9.78 6.13 -23.28
CA LYS A 975 -11.20 6.19 -22.91
C LYS A 975 -11.37 6.27 -21.39
N VAL A 976 -10.75 5.35 -20.64
CA VAL A 976 -10.78 5.34 -19.16
C VAL A 976 -10.26 6.67 -18.60
N ALA A 977 -9.13 7.18 -19.12
CA ALA A 977 -8.52 8.42 -18.68
C ALA A 977 -9.42 9.64 -18.93
N ALA A 978 -10.12 9.69 -20.06
CA ALA A 978 -11.08 10.75 -20.35
C ALA A 978 -12.27 10.74 -19.35
N PHE A 979 -12.79 9.56 -19.01
CA PHE A 979 -13.85 9.42 -18.01
C PHE A 979 -13.37 9.76 -16.59
N ASN A 980 -12.18 9.32 -16.20
CA ASN A 980 -11.58 9.68 -14.92
C ASN A 980 -11.44 11.20 -14.79
N TYR A 981 -10.97 11.87 -15.85
CA TYR A 981 -10.86 13.32 -15.87
C TYR A 981 -12.22 14.02 -15.70
N PHE A 982 -13.26 13.54 -16.41
CA PHE A 982 -14.61 14.08 -16.26
C PHE A 982 -15.15 13.88 -14.83
N ALA A 983 -14.96 12.69 -14.25
CA ALA A 983 -15.42 12.39 -12.90
C ALA A 983 -14.70 13.26 -11.85
N GLU A 984 -13.38 13.46 -12.01
CA GLU A 984 -12.63 14.39 -11.17
C GLU A 984 -13.16 15.83 -11.29
N LEU A 985 -13.56 16.28 -12.48
CA LEU A 985 -14.20 17.60 -12.65
C LEU A 985 -15.57 17.67 -11.98
N TYR A 986 -16.42 16.64 -12.13
CA TYR A 986 -17.73 16.59 -11.50
C TYR A 986 -17.64 16.65 -9.97
N GLN A 987 -16.71 15.89 -9.39
CA GLN A 987 -16.44 15.92 -7.95
C GLN A 987 -15.88 17.29 -7.47
N ARG A 988 -15.26 18.10 -8.35
CA ARG A 988 -14.81 19.46 -8.03
C ARG A 988 -15.95 20.49 -8.07
N ILE A 989 -16.84 20.36 -9.05
CA ILE A 989 -17.91 21.35 -9.29
C ILE A 989 -19.06 21.14 -8.33
N THR A 990 -19.35 19.90 -7.94
CA THR A 990 -20.41 19.63 -6.96
C THR A 990 -19.92 20.10 -5.59
N PRO A 991 -20.50 21.15 -4.99
CA PRO A 991 -20.08 21.58 -3.67
C PRO A 991 -20.26 20.42 -2.69
N ASN A 992 -19.33 20.30 -1.73
CA ASN A 992 -19.61 19.61 -0.48
C ASN A 992 -20.58 20.48 0.32
N ASP A 993 -21.80 20.69 -0.21
CA ASP A 993 -22.84 21.40 0.50
C ASP A 993 -23.18 20.57 1.73
N ASN A 994 -22.71 21.05 2.88
CA ASN A 994 -23.08 20.50 4.19
C ASN A 994 -24.56 20.79 4.51
N SER A 995 -25.28 21.50 3.65
CA SER A 995 -26.74 21.60 3.67
C SER A 995 -27.36 20.34 3.07
N PHE A 996 -27.37 19.25 3.83
CA PHE A 996 -28.24 18.11 3.54
C PHE A 996 -29.45 18.19 4.46
N GLU A 997 -30.63 17.86 3.94
CA GLU A 997 -31.80 17.66 4.79
C GLU A 997 -31.74 16.25 5.38
N LEU A 998 -31.87 16.16 6.70
CA LEU A 998 -32.03 14.87 7.39
C LEU A 998 -33.33 14.22 6.95
N ASP A 999 -33.32 12.89 6.85
CA ASP A 999 -34.56 12.16 6.59
C ASP A 999 -35.57 12.42 7.70
N LYS A 1000 -36.74 12.94 7.32
CA LYS A 1000 -37.83 13.33 8.24
C LYS A 1000 -38.33 12.15 9.07
N THR A 1001 -38.25 10.93 8.53
CA THR A 1001 -38.63 9.70 9.24
C THR A 1001 -37.73 9.45 10.44
N PHE A 1002 -36.44 9.78 10.33
CA PHE A 1002 -35.45 9.45 11.36
C PHE A 1002 -35.11 10.61 12.29
N LYS A 1003 -35.18 11.85 11.79
CA LYS A 1003 -34.86 13.05 12.56
C LYS A 1003 -35.75 13.16 13.82
N MET A 1004 -35.12 13.32 14.98
CA MET A 1004 -35.80 13.69 16.23
C MET A 1004 -35.81 15.20 16.41
N THR A 1005 -36.90 15.73 16.98
CA THR A 1005 -36.96 17.15 17.37
C THR A 1005 -36.17 17.39 18.66
N THR A 1006 -35.83 18.64 18.95
CA THR A 1006 -35.17 19.00 20.22
C THR A 1006 -36.01 18.59 21.45
N ILE A 1007 -37.34 18.62 21.33
CA ILE A 1007 -38.27 18.21 22.38
C ILE A 1007 -38.17 16.70 22.60
N ASP A 1008 -38.15 15.91 21.52
CA ASP A 1008 -37.97 14.45 21.63
C ASP A 1008 -36.63 14.09 22.28
N LEU A 1009 -35.55 14.81 21.96
CA LEU A 1009 -34.23 14.59 22.59
C LEU A 1009 -34.28 14.85 24.11
N MET A 1010 -35.01 15.86 24.56
CA MET A 1010 -35.21 16.14 25.98
C MET A 1010 -36.08 15.09 26.67
N ARG A 1011 -37.13 14.59 26.00
CA ARG A 1011 -38.04 13.56 26.54
C ARG A 1011 -37.32 12.24 26.80
N TYR A 1012 -36.32 11.91 25.99
CA TYR A 1012 -35.53 10.67 26.11
C TYR A 1012 -34.09 10.94 26.56
N HIS A 1013 -33.87 11.86 27.51
CA HIS A 1013 -32.54 12.28 27.95
C HIS A 1013 -31.64 11.12 28.40
N ASP A 1014 -32.15 10.17 29.18
CA ASP A 1014 -31.37 9.02 29.65
C ASP A 1014 -30.91 8.10 28.50
N VAL A 1015 -31.75 7.97 27.47
CA VAL A 1015 -31.41 7.23 26.25
C VAL A 1015 -30.40 8.04 25.44
N TYR A 1016 -30.58 9.35 25.33
CA TYR A 1016 -29.65 10.26 24.64
C TYR A 1016 -28.24 10.15 25.22
N ASP A 1017 -28.08 10.19 26.55
CA ASP A 1017 -26.78 10.06 27.21
C ASP A 1017 -26.09 8.74 26.89
N LYS A 1018 -26.83 7.62 26.96
CA LYS A 1018 -26.33 6.29 26.57
C LYS A 1018 -25.90 6.25 25.10
N VAL A 1019 -26.71 6.80 24.19
CA VAL A 1019 -26.41 6.84 22.75
C VAL A 1019 -25.19 7.71 22.45
N ILE A 1020 -25.03 8.86 23.12
CA ILE A 1020 -23.85 9.72 22.98
C ILE A 1020 -22.58 8.99 23.42
N VAL A 1021 -22.65 8.18 24.47
CA VAL A 1021 -21.52 7.36 24.92
C VAL A 1021 -21.18 6.30 23.88
N SER A 1022 -22.15 5.54 23.38
CA SER A 1022 -21.95 4.56 22.30
C SER A 1022 -21.42 5.22 21.01
N TYR A 1023 -21.93 6.38 20.63
CA TYR A 1023 -21.46 7.14 19.47
C TYR A 1023 -20.00 7.58 19.64
N LYS A 1024 -19.63 8.14 20.80
CA LYS A 1024 -18.24 8.52 21.09
C LYS A 1024 -17.31 7.31 21.10
N GLU A 1025 -17.77 6.16 21.61
CA GLU A 1025 -17.01 4.92 21.55
C GLU A 1025 -16.81 4.45 20.10
N TYR A 1026 -17.85 4.49 19.28
CA TYR A 1026 -17.78 4.12 17.87
C TYR A 1026 -16.83 5.02 17.08
N VAL A 1027 -17.02 6.35 17.17
CA VAL A 1027 -16.16 7.36 16.54
C VAL A 1027 -14.71 7.08 16.88
N PHE A 1028 -14.43 6.90 18.18
CA PHE A 1028 -13.09 6.59 18.65
C PHE A 1028 -12.53 5.32 17.99
N ARG A 1029 -13.27 4.20 17.99
CA ARG A 1029 -12.80 2.93 17.42
C ARG A 1029 -12.55 3.02 15.92
N VAL A 1030 -13.38 3.75 15.17
CA VAL A 1030 -13.21 3.95 13.72
C VAL A 1030 -12.05 4.89 13.43
N GLU A 1031 -11.94 6.02 14.14
CA GLU A 1031 -10.79 6.93 14.04
C GLU A 1031 -9.47 6.24 14.35
N MET A 1032 -9.45 5.34 15.34
CA MET A 1032 -8.28 4.52 15.63
C MET A 1032 -7.90 3.64 14.44
N LEU A 1033 -8.88 2.99 13.81
CA LEU A 1033 -8.63 2.16 12.64
C LEU A 1033 -8.16 3.01 11.46
N MET A 1034 -8.73 4.20 11.28
CA MET A 1034 -8.32 5.18 10.28
C MET A 1034 -6.87 5.63 10.49
N ALA A 1035 -6.50 6.04 11.70
CA ALA A 1035 -5.16 6.52 12.01
C ALA A 1035 -4.09 5.42 11.97
N GLU A 1036 -4.41 4.19 12.39
CA GLU A 1036 -3.48 3.06 12.33
C GLU A 1036 -3.07 2.73 10.89
N TYR A 1037 -4.03 2.79 9.96
CA TYR A 1037 -3.82 2.39 8.56
C TYR A 1037 -3.73 3.57 7.58
N GLY A 1038 -3.84 4.81 8.07
CA GLY A 1038 -3.81 6.03 7.25
C GLY A 1038 -4.98 6.18 6.30
N ILE A 1039 -6.18 5.77 6.72
CA ILE A 1039 -7.40 5.85 5.92
C ILE A 1039 -8.06 7.21 6.19
N ASN A 1040 -8.44 7.93 5.14
CA ASN A 1040 -8.87 9.33 5.26
C ASN A 1040 -10.37 9.52 5.52
N ASN A 1041 -11.21 8.52 5.28
CA ASN A 1041 -12.66 8.62 5.49
C ASN A 1041 -13.26 7.28 5.96
N GLU A 1042 -14.37 7.35 6.71
CA GLU A 1042 -15.07 6.16 7.22
C GLU A 1042 -15.66 5.30 6.08
N ALA A 1043 -16.15 5.93 5.02
CA ALA A 1043 -16.76 5.25 3.88
C ALA A 1043 -15.82 4.23 3.23
N SER A 1044 -14.50 4.49 3.19
CA SER A 1044 -13.47 3.57 2.70
C SER A 1044 -13.34 2.32 3.58
N ILE A 1045 -13.53 2.45 4.89
CA ILE A 1045 -13.50 1.33 5.83
C ILE A 1045 -14.76 0.48 5.64
N VAL A 1046 -15.94 1.11 5.66
CA VAL A 1046 -17.22 0.39 5.55
C VAL A 1046 -17.34 -0.33 4.21
N SER A 1047 -16.90 0.32 3.13
CA SER A 1047 -16.92 -0.28 1.80
C SER A 1047 -15.81 -1.28 1.53
N ASN A 1048 -14.79 -1.32 2.39
CA ASN A 1048 -13.50 -1.94 2.13
C ASN A 1048 -12.85 -1.46 0.81
N SER A 1049 -13.25 -0.28 0.31
CA SER A 1049 -12.66 0.36 -0.87
C SER A 1049 -11.63 1.39 -0.42
N ILE A 1050 -10.41 0.92 -0.16
CA ILE A 1050 -9.32 1.75 0.37
C ILE A 1050 -8.32 2.10 -0.74
N LEU A 1051 -8.28 3.38 -1.13
CA LEU A 1051 -7.35 3.85 -2.17
C LEU A 1051 -5.88 3.88 -1.72
N ASN A 1052 -5.65 4.37 -0.51
CA ASN A 1052 -4.32 4.56 0.05
C ASN A 1052 -4.32 4.06 1.48
N LEU A 1053 -3.51 3.04 1.74
CA LEU A 1053 -3.05 2.68 3.07
C LEU A 1053 -1.72 3.39 3.32
N ASN A 1054 -1.52 3.95 4.52
CA ASN A 1054 -0.22 4.42 5.01
C ASN A 1054 0.70 3.21 5.23
N ARG A 1055 1.23 2.68 4.12
CA ARG A 1055 2.27 1.67 4.12
C ARG A 1055 3.57 2.27 3.64
N ILE A 1056 4.66 1.78 4.22
CA ILE A 1056 6.03 2.22 3.96
C ILE A 1056 6.43 1.90 2.52
N SER A 1057 5.80 0.90 1.89
CA SER A 1057 6.13 0.46 0.53
C SER A 1057 4.93 0.21 -0.35
N GLU A 1058 5.09 0.48 -1.66
CA GLU A 1058 4.10 0.13 -2.68
C GLU A 1058 3.91 -1.38 -2.83
N MET A 1059 4.88 -2.21 -2.42
CA MET A 1059 4.74 -3.67 -2.47
C MET A 1059 3.95 -4.22 -1.30
N GLU A 1060 4.00 -3.58 -0.12
CA GLU A 1060 3.06 -3.89 0.96
C GLU A 1060 1.62 -3.58 0.51
N LYS A 1061 1.39 -2.57 -0.34
CA LYS A 1061 0.07 -2.34 -0.97
C LYS A 1061 -0.34 -3.44 -1.97
N MET A 1062 0.58 -4.28 -2.41
CA MET A 1062 0.36 -5.43 -3.31
C MET A 1062 0.66 -6.75 -2.57
N ASP A 1063 0.30 -6.81 -1.29
CA ASP A 1063 0.43 -8.01 -0.48
C ASP A 1063 -0.58 -9.06 -0.97
N PHE A 1064 -0.08 -10.09 -1.65
CA PHE A 1064 -0.89 -11.20 -2.19
C PHE A 1064 -1.21 -12.28 -1.13
N THR A 1065 -0.85 -12.05 0.14
CA THR A 1065 -1.27 -12.96 1.21
C THR A 1065 -2.78 -12.91 1.43
N PHE A 1066 -3.34 -14.03 1.87
CA PHE A 1066 -4.76 -14.10 2.21
C PHE A 1066 -5.14 -13.10 3.32
N TYR A 1067 -4.24 -12.91 4.30
CA TYR A 1067 -4.40 -11.98 5.43
C TYR A 1067 -3.65 -10.65 5.22
N HIS A 1068 -3.86 -10.03 4.06
CA HIS A 1068 -3.35 -8.68 3.78
C HIS A 1068 -4.09 -7.62 4.63
N SER A 1069 -3.52 -6.42 4.76
CA SER A 1069 -4.05 -5.43 5.72
C SER A 1069 -5.49 -4.96 5.44
N GLU A 1070 -5.97 -4.94 4.18
CA GLU A 1070 -7.39 -4.63 3.90
C GLU A 1070 -8.30 -5.69 4.53
N LYS A 1071 -7.95 -6.98 4.42
CA LYS A 1071 -8.67 -8.05 5.10
C LYS A 1071 -8.62 -7.92 6.62
N ILE A 1072 -7.49 -7.48 7.19
CA ILE A 1072 -7.37 -7.23 8.63
C ILE A 1072 -8.27 -6.05 9.05
N VAL A 1073 -8.31 -4.97 8.27
CA VAL A 1073 -9.20 -3.82 8.49
C VAL A 1073 -10.67 -4.27 8.44
N ASP A 1074 -11.06 -5.05 7.43
CA ASP A 1074 -12.40 -5.65 7.28
C ASP A 1074 -12.77 -6.48 8.53
N MET A 1075 -11.89 -7.37 8.98
CA MET A 1075 -12.13 -8.18 10.19
C MET A 1075 -12.30 -7.33 11.45
N ARG A 1076 -11.49 -6.28 11.61
CA ARG A 1076 -11.56 -5.39 12.78
C ARG A 1076 -12.81 -4.51 12.75
N TYR A 1077 -13.18 -4.01 11.58
CA TYR A 1077 -14.42 -3.25 11.40
C TYR A 1077 -15.65 -4.12 11.67
N LYS A 1078 -15.69 -5.36 11.17
CA LYS A 1078 -16.75 -6.32 11.49
C LYS A 1078 -16.88 -6.62 12.99
N ASN A 1079 -15.77 -6.67 13.72
CA ASN A 1079 -15.81 -6.77 15.18
C ASN A 1079 -16.42 -5.53 15.84
N ILE A 1080 -16.13 -4.32 15.33
CA ILE A 1080 -16.74 -3.07 15.81
C ILE A 1080 -18.23 -3.07 15.54
N VAL A 1081 -18.66 -3.43 14.32
CA VAL A 1081 -20.08 -3.53 13.95
C VAL A 1081 -20.80 -4.52 14.85
N THR A 1082 -20.21 -5.71 15.06
CA THR A 1082 -20.77 -6.73 15.94
C THR A 1082 -20.99 -6.14 17.34
N LEU A 1083 -19.94 -5.57 17.95
CA LEU A 1083 -19.97 -4.94 19.28
C LEU A 1083 -21.09 -3.89 19.40
N MET A 1084 -21.16 -2.97 18.44
CA MET A 1084 -22.17 -1.90 18.46
C MET A 1084 -23.59 -2.45 18.28
N ARG A 1085 -23.78 -3.48 17.43
CA ARG A 1085 -25.07 -4.17 17.33
C ARG A 1085 -25.44 -4.86 18.64
N GLU A 1086 -24.50 -5.48 19.36
CA GLU A 1086 -24.79 -6.07 20.68
C GLU A 1086 -25.27 -4.99 21.65
N GLN A 1087 -24.58 -3.85 21.74
CA GLN A 1087 -25.00 -2.71 22.58
C GLN A 1087 -26.38 -2.14 22.19
N PHE A 1088 -26.73 -2.17 20.90
CA PHE A 1088 -28.07 -1.76 20.47
C PHE A 1088 -29.14 -2.74 20.96
N PHE A 1089 -28.96 -4.03 20.71
CA PHE A 1089 -29.98 -5.06 20.96
C PHE A 1089 -30.05 -5.58 22.40
N GLN A 1090 -29.03 -5.32 23.23
CA GLN A 1090 -28.99 -5.76 24.62
C GLN A 1090 -30.21 -5.29 25.44
N ASP A 1091 -30.72 -4.10 25.14
CA ASP A 1091 -31.88 -3.51 25.82
C ASP A 1091 -33.23 -4.19 25.45
N PHE A 1092 -33.24 -5.09 24.46
CA PHE A 1092 -34.47 -5.73 23.95
C PHE A 1092 -34.49 -7.26 24.15
N GLY A 1093 -33.53 -7.82 24.90
CA GLY A 1093 -33.51 -9.25 25.29
C GLY A 1093 -32.58 -10.15 24.47
N ASN A 1094 -32.09 -11.21 25.12
CA ASN A 1094 -31.05 -12.11 24.58
C ASN A 1094 -31.48 -12.95 23.36
N ASP A 1095 -32.77 -13.29 23.24
CA ASP A 1095 -33.28 -14.11 22.13
C ASP A 1095 -33.43 -13.29 20.84
N ILE A 1096 -33.81 -12.01 20.96
CA ILE A 1096 -33.75 -11.04 19.86
C ILE A 1096 -32.29 -10.88 19.41
N TYR A 1097 -31.35 -10.66 20.34
CA TYR A 1097 -29.93 -10.54 19.99
C TYR A 1097 -29.35 -11.78 19.28
N LYS A 1098 -29.65 -13.01 19.74
CA LYS A 1098 -29.13 -14.24 19.12
C LYS A 1098 -29.63 -14.44 17.69
N SER A 1099 -30.86 -14.01 17.40
CA SER A 1099 -31.48 -14.12 16.08
C SER A 1099 -31.05 -13.00 15.11
N THR A 1100 -30.50 -11.88 15.59
CA THR A 1100 -30.25 -10.66 14.79
C THR A 1100 -28.78 -10.27 14.60
N LYS A 1101 -27.87 -11.24 14.78
CA LYS A 1101 -26.40 -11.03 14.65
C LYS A 1101 -25.97 -10.42 13.31
N ILE A 1102 -26.70 -10.70 12.23
CA ILE A 1102 -26.38 -10.23 10.87
C ILE A 1102 -27.47 -9.32 10.32
N CYS A 1103 -28.75 -9.69 10.49
CA CYS A 1103 -29.91 -8.95 10.04
C CYS A 1103 -31.10 -9.24 10.96
N LEU A 1104 -32.03 -8.29 11.08
CA LEU A 1104 -33.27 -8.42 11.83
C LEU A 1104 -34.15 -9.51 11.18
N SER A 1105 -34.59 -10.48 11.98
CA SER A 1105 -35.56 -11.49 11.49
C SER A 1105 -36.88 -10.80 11.10
N ASP A 1106 -37.51 -11.26 10.02
CA ASP A 1106 -38.79 -10.71 9.54
C ASP A 1106 -39.89 -10.76 10.61
N ASP A 1107 -39.84 -11.78 11.47
CA ASP A 1107 -40.78 -12.05 12.56
C ASP A 1107 -40.73 -11.02 13.71
N ILE A 1108 -39.67 -10.19 13.80
CA ILE A 1108 -39.50 -9.23 14.89
C ILE A 1108 -40.23 -7.92 14.57
N VAL A 1109 -41.19 -7.56 15.43
CA VAL A 1109 -41.90 -6.28 15.37
C VAL A 1109 -41.07 -5.18 16.05
N ILE A 1110 -40.94 -4.02 15.41
CA ILE A 1110 -40.20 -2.88 15.97
C ILE A 1110 -41.08 -2.20 17.01
N SER A 1111 -40.67 -2.24 18.29
CA SER A 1111 -41.37 -1.54 19.37
C SER A 1111 -41.16 -0.02 19.30
N LYS A 1112 -42.05 0.77 19.93
CA LYS A 1112 -41.91 2.23 20.04
C LYS A 1112 -40.56 2.63 20.64
N VAL A 1113 -40.08 1.90 21.65
CA VAL A 1113 -38.79 2.13 22.31
C VAL A 1113 -37.61 1.83 21.38
N MET A 1114 -37.67 0.73 20.62
CA MET A 1114 -36.64 0.39 19.63
C MET A 1114 -36.57 1.44 18.51
N ALA A 1115 -37.73 1.90 18.03
CA ALA A 1115 -37.83 2.96 17.05
C ALA A 1115 -37.24 4.28 17.58
N ALA A 1116 -37.55 4.67 18.82
CA ALA A 1116 -36.98 5.86 19.45
C ALA A 1116 -35.45 5.79 19.56
N LYS A 1117 -34.91 4.64 20.01
CA LYS A 1117 -33.45 4.42 20.09
C LYS A 1117 -32.79 4.48 18.71
N ALA A 1118 -33.40 3.89 17.67
CA ALA A 1118 -32.88 3.93 16.30
C ALA A 1118 -32.86 5.35 15.71
N ARG A 1119 -33.94 6.13 15.92
CA ARG A 1119 -34.01 7.55 15.53
C ARG A 1119 -32.96 8.40 16.26
N MET A 1120 -32.70 8.08 17.53
CA MET A 1120 -31.67 8.73 18.34
C MET A 1120 -30.27 8.47 17.76
N TRP A 1121 -29.96 7.23 17.39
CA TRP A 1121 -28.68 6.85 16.76
C TRP A 1121 -28.47 7.63 15.45
N TYR A 1122 -29.49 7.71 14.61
CA TYR A 1122 -29.44 8.49 13.37
C TYR A 1122 -29.24 9.98 13.65
N THR A 1123 -30.04 10.58 14.54
CA THR A 1123 -29.95 12.01 14.83
C THR A 1123 -28.57 12.37 15.38
N VAL A 1124 -28.08 11.65 16.39
CA VAL A 1124 -26.76 11.90 17.00
C VAL A 1124 -25.62 11.79 15.97
N ALA A 1125 -25.66 10.78 15.09
CA ALA A 1125 -24.61 10.57 14.09
C ALA A 1125 -24.51 11.72 13.07
N TYR A 1126 -25.63 12.39 12.76
CA TYR A 1126 -25.67 13.44 11.74
C TYR A 1126 -25.68 14.87 12.29
N THR A 1127 -26.06 15.09 13.56
CA THR A 1127 -26.11 16.43 14.18
C THR A 1127 -24.94 16.75 15.09
N SER A 1128 -24.09 15.77 15.44
CA SER A 1128 -22.94 16.01 16.30
C SER A 1128 -21.94 16.97 15.63
N PRO A 1129 -21.59 18.11 16.25
CA PRO A 1129 -20.73 19.12 15.63
C PRO A 1129 -19.33 18.56 15.38
N SER A 1130 -18.81 18.78 14.17
CA SER A 1130 -17.38 18.64 13.89
C SER A 1130 -16.62 19.64 14.75
N THR A 1131 -15.83 19.18 15.72
CA THR A 1131 -14.92 20.08 16.44
C THR A 1131 -14.00 20.75 15.42
N ASN A 1132 -13.80 22.07 15.51
CA ASN A 1132 -13.15 22.92 14.51
C ASN A 1132 -11.73 22.52 14.05
N ASP A 1133 -11.11 21.48 14.63
CA ASP A 1133 -9.82 20.90 14.23
C ASP A 1133 -9.82 19.34 14.21
N GLY A 1134 -10.99 18.68 14.25
CA GLY A 1134 -11.17 17.22 14.26
C GLY A 1134 -11.95 16.68 13.04
N PRO A 1135 -11.91 15.37 12.75
CA PRO A 1135 -12.54 14.79 11.57
C PRO A 1135 -14.08 14.87 11.61
N CYS A 1136 -14.70 14.67 10.43
CA CYS A 1136 -16.15 14.70 10.17
C CYS A 1136 -16.98 13.85 11.14
N SER A 1137 -18.25 14.21 11.32
CA SER A 1137 -19.28 13.35 11.93
C SER A 1137 -19.27 11.94 11.32
N MET A 1138 -19.28 10.89 12.14
CA MET A 1138 -19.24 9.49 11.68
C MET A 1138 -20.65 8.96 11.46
N LYS A 1139 -21.17 9.16 10.25
CA LYS A 1139 -22.55 8.84 9.87
C LYS A 1139 -22.81 7.34 9.81
N SER A 1140 -21.77 6.55 9.56
CA SER A 1140 -21.85 5.09 9.51
C SER A 1140 -22.43 4.44 10.78
N PHE A 1141 -22.35 5.11 11.94
CA PHE A 1141 -22.91 4.64 13.21
C PHE A 1141 -24.41 4.32 13.10
N ALA A 1142 -25.18 5.17 12.43
CA ALA A 1142 -26.62 4.99 12.25
C ALA A 1142 -26.94 3.73 11.44
N TRP A 1143 -26.11 3.43 10.43
CA TRP A 1143 -26.30 2.33 9.49
C TRP A 1143 -25.75 0.99 9.99
N ILE A 1144 -25.27 0.93 11.24
CA ILE A 1144 -25.01 -0.34 11.94
C ILE A 1144 -26.31 -1.14 12.09
N ILE A 1145 -27.43 -0.45 12.24
CA ILE A 1145 -28.80 -0.98 12.36
C ILE A 1145 -29.63 -0.69 11.09
N TRP A 1146 -29.01 -0.78 9.91
CA TRP A 1146 -29.63 -0.48 8.62
C TRP A 1146 -30.98 -1.20 8.41
N ASP A 1147 -31.09 -2.42 8.93
CA ASP A 1147 -32.26 -3.29 8.89
C ASP A 1147 -33.45 -2.72 9.67
N VAL A 1148 -33.19 -2.22 10.88
CA VAL A 1148 -34.20 -1.54 11.70
C VAL A 1148 -34.66 -0.25 11.02
N LEU A 1149 -33.73 0.58 10.55
CA LEU A 1149 -34.03 1.84 9.85
C LEU A 1149 -34.84 1.62 8.56
N SER A 1150 -34.49 0.59 7.79
CA SER A 1150 -35.19 0.24 6.54
C SER A 1150 -36.64 -0.19 6.83
N LYS A 1151 -36.86 -1.06 7.82
CA LYS A 1151 -38.21 -1.50 8.21
C LYS A 1151 -39.04 -0.35 8.79
N MET A 1152 -38.42 0.57 9.52
CA MET A 1152 -39.07 1.81 9.97
C MET A 1152 -39.49 2.71 8.79
N LYS A 1153 -38.64 2.86 7.78
CA LYS A 1153 -38.95 3.66 6.58
C LYS A 1153 -40.13 3.06 5.81
N ILE A 1154 -40.14 1.75 5.63
CA ILE A 1154 -41.24 1.03 4.97
C ILE A 1154 -42.56 1.25 5.74
N ASN A 1155 -42.56 1.13 7.07
CA ASN A 1155 -43.75 1.36 7.88
C ASN A 1155 -44.24 2.80 7.76
N TRP A 1156 -43.33 3.78 7.83
CA TRP A 1156 -43.67 5.20 7.70
C TRP A 1156 -44.26 5.53 6.32
N LEU A 1157 -43.71 4.98 5.23
CA LEU A 1157 -44.27 5.16 3.88
C LEU A 1157 -45.65 4.51 3.74
N ARG A 1158 -45.86 3.32 4.32
CA ARG A 1158 -47.17 2.66 4.36
C ARG A 1158 -48.20 3.48 5.13
N ASP A 1159 -47.80 4.14 6.21
CA ASP A 1159 -48.68 5.00 7.00
C ASP A 1159 -48.95 6.32 6.28
N GLU A 1160 -47.97 6.93 5.59
CA GLU A 1160 -48.19 8.09 4.71
C GLU A 1160 -49.18 7.77 3.57
N GLU A 1161 -49.08 6.59 2.97
CA GLU A 1161 -50.01 6.15 1.92
C GLU A 1161 -51.43 5.90 2.44
N LYS A 1162 -51.56 5.42 3.69
CA LYS A 1162 -52.87 5.15 4.32
C LYS A 1162 -53.56 6.41 4.85
N TYR A 1163 -52.83 7.36 5.41
CA TYR A 1163 -53.39 8.50 6.14
C TYR A 1163 -53.16 9.86 5.45
N GLY A 1164 -52.43 9.89 4.33
CA GLY A 1164 -52.16 11.08 3.53
C GLY A 1164 -51.04 11.98 4.09
N ARG A 1165 -50.34 12.69 3.19
CA ARG A 1165 -49.31 13.69 3.51
C ARG A 1165 -49.93 14.90 4.21
N GLY A 1166 -50.18 14.82 5.52
CA GLY A 1166 -50.69 15.97 6.27
C GLY A 1166 -51.05 15.75 7.73
N ASN A 1167 -51.42 14.54 8.18
CA ASN A 1167 -52.09 14.39 9.47
C ASN A 1167 -51.19 13.97 10.65
N PHE A 1168 -49.86 13.96 10.51
CA PHE A 1168 -48.97 13.40 11.56
C PHE A 1168 -48.32 14.41 12.51
N CYS A 1169 -48.74 15.69 12.51
CA CYS A 1169 -48.16 16.70 13.41
C CYS A 1169 -49.07 17.27 14.51
N GLU A 1170 -50.37 16.97 14.57
CA GLU A 1170 -51.23 17.60 15.61
C GLU A 1170 -52.32 16.73 16.26
N GLU A 1171 -52.48 15.45 15.95
CA GLU A 1171 -53.53 14.65 16.61
C GLU A 1171 -52.96 13.37 17.23
N ASN A 1172 -52.70 13.42 18.53
CA ASN A 1172 -52.93 12.37 19.56
C ASN A 1172 -52.28 12.82 20.89
N GLU A 1173 -52.75 13.94 21.45
CA GLU A 1173 -52.48 14.33 22.85
C GLU A 1173 -53.63 13.93 23.81
N ASP A 1174 -54.71 13.33 23.34
CA ASP A 1174 -55.88 13.02 24.18
C ASP A 1174 -56.26 11.52 24.16
N ASP A 1175 -55.35 10.64 24.56
CA ASP A 1175 -55.72 9.30 25.07
C ASP A 1175 -54.63 8.78 26.03
N ASP A 1176 -54.37 9.56 27.08
CA ASP A 1176 -53.83 9.06 28.34
C ASP A 1176 -55.01 8.56 29.19
N SER A 1177 -55.36 7.29 29.04
CA SER A 1177 -56.07 6.56 30.08
C SER A 1177 -55.32 5.28 30.42
N ASP A 1178 -54.68 5.31 31.58
CA ASP A 1178 -54.42 4.20 32.49
C ASP A 1178 -54.01 2.86 31.87
N GLU A 1179 -52.70 2.59 31.86
CA GLU A 1179 -52.21 1.31 32.38
C GLU A 1179 -50.79 1.49 32.95
N SER A 1180 -50.76 1.55 34.27
CA SER A 1180 -49.58 1.51 35.12
C SER A 1180 -48.94 0.12 35.13
N ASP A 1181 -47.64 0.15 35.42
CA ASP A 1181 -46.80 -0.90 36.02
C ASP A 1181 -46.02 -1.86 35.10
N ASP A 1182 -44.70 -1.80 35.36
CA ASP A 1182 -43.59 -2.69 35.01
C ASP A 1182 -43.21 -2.87 33.54
N PHE A 1183 -42.07 -2.26 33.13
CA PHE A 1183 -40.89 -2.96 32.56
C PHE A 1183 -39.67 -2.04 32.36
#